data_AF-A0A7R9ZU98-F1
#
_entry.id   AF-A0A7R9ZU98-F1
#
_cell.length_a   1.000
_cell.length_b   1.000
_cell.length_c   1.000
_cell.angle_alpha   90.00
_cell.angle_beta   90.00
_cell.angle_gamma   90.00
#
_symmetry.space_group_name_H-M   'P 1'
#
loop_
_entity.id
_entity.type
_entity.pdbx_description
1 polymer ?
#
loop_
_entity_poly.entity_id
_entity_poly.type
_entity_poly.pdbx_seq_one_letter_code
_entity_poly.pdbx_strand_id
1 'polypeptide(L)'
;MPIYNTAMRLLLLVSAAAAFTTQPQSNRIPRLLFATVEDNSAVVPDFNAVEVAKTGGQGMVTASQQAVDRDLSLGAPRGRPEGGHFMTKGGVQVTANVEGLDYVRTGDEASLANERSSEAVIESLVQKLDSHKGVLLTSSYEFPGRYARWSLGFVDPPLEVSGKADKCTIKALNDRGKVLMPAIQRAMEQMKEEAILSDISVTAEDEGMVQIDVTIVPPPPVGTFSEEERSRQPSLFSVVRSLVDLFGYQDGDGQLGLYGAFGYDLTFSFEPIDLKQDRDPEQRDLLLYLPDSVYVIDSDKRDAWHIQYEFNADGKSTQGLPRVGLEEDFKPYDEATTEFIERDTPEGDFAKSVDRAKEEFKIGNLFEAVLSQTFRETLAPENAPSTIFRRLRQRNPAPYGFFINLGEQEYLVGASPEMFVRCESIQENDYRPGAMRVETCPISGTVARGADALEDALRVKSLVMNQKEESELTMCTDVDRNDKSRICEPGSVQVIGRRQIEMYSRLIHTVDHVEGYLRPEFDALDAFLCHTWAVTVTGAPKTWAIQFVEDMEQTPRCWYGGAVGLVGFDGSLNTGLTLRTVRIKDGIAEIRAGATLLTDSDPPAEELETELKASAMIDAVVREGSGDGANGSVAPKNAPEMVGTGKTIILIDHEDSFVHTLGNYLRQTGAVVKTLRSGPSALATIESMVEAGNKPDMVILSPGPGNPSDFALSKSIELLIKHEIPGFGVCLGLQGMVEHFGGKLGVLGYPMHGKSSDVTLTEEGMGDDSIFAGLPETFEVARYHSLHGIRDEMPEELRVTALTEDGIVMGIQHKSLPFAAVQFHPESILTSPAHGMAILKNAMRLFSKQEA
;
A
#
# COMPACT_ATOMS: atom_id res chain seq x y z
N MET A 1 -36.00 14.72 47.08
CA MET A 1 -35.95 14.70 45.59
C MET A 1 -34.81 15.61 45.12
N PRO A 2 -34.25 15.37 43.93
CA PRO A 2 -32.88 15.78 43.53
C PRO A 2 -32.91 17.07 42.66
N ILE A 3 -31.87 17.57 41.95
CA ILE A 3 -30.68 16.99 41.28
C ILE A 3 -29.51 18.03 41.32
N TYR A 4 -28.30 17.58 40.94
CA TYR A 4 -27.05 18.34 40.68
C TYR A 4 -26.09 18.62 41.86
N ASN A 5 -25.33 17.58 42.28
CA ASN A 5 -23.84 17.65 42.36
C ASN A 5 -23.18 16.32 42.79
N THR A 6 -23.04 15.35 41.86
CA THR A 6 -22.28 14.11 42.13
C THR A 6 -21.59 13.54 40.89
N ALA A 7 -20.53 14.21 40.40
CA ALA A 7 -19.60 13.63 39.41
C ALA A 7 -18.12 13.98 39.68
N MET A 8 -17.81 14.74 40.74
CA MET A 8 -16.47 15.25 41.03
C MET A 8 -15.95 14.79 42.40
N ARG A 9 -16.22 13.54 42.78
CA ARG A 9 -15.92 13.00 44.12
C ARG A 9 -15.49 11.52 44.19
N LEU A 10 -15.12 10.89 43.06
CA LEU A 10 -14.71 9.48 43.03
C LEU A 10 -13.30 9.23 42.43
N LEU A 11 -12.39 10.20 42.52
CA LEU A 11 -11.03 10.10 41.96
C LEU A 11 -9.95 10.63 42.91
N LEU A 12 -10.16 10.46 44.22
CA LEU A 12 -9.30 11.04 45.27
C LEU A 12 -9.15 10.15 46.52
N LEU A 13 -9.31 8.83 46.41
CA LEU A 13 -9.35 7.95 47.59
C LEU A 13 -8.75 6.53 47.45
N VAL A 14 -7.70 6.33 46.65
CA VAL A 14 -6.77 5.19 46.82
C VAL A 14 -5.32 5.62 46.53
N SER A 15 -4.66 6.31 47.48
CA SER A 15 -3.21 6.57 47.46
C SER A 15 -2.70 7.09 48.83
N ALA A 16 -2.79 6.26 49.88
CA ALA A 16 -2.30 6.64 51.22
C ALA A 16 -1.92 5.44 52.14
N ALA A 17 -1.27 4.41 51.60
CA ALA A 17 -0.48 3.41 52.35
C ALA A 17 0.39 2.65 51.33
N ALA A 18 1.67 2.34 51.53
CA ALA A 18 2.55 2.59 52.68
C ALA A 18 3.99 2.94 52.23
N ALA A 19 4.79 3.50 53.12
CA ALA A 19 6.24 3.64 52.98
C ALA A 19 6.95 2.93 54.16
N PHE A 20 8.27 2.72 54.03
CA PHE A 20 9.13 1.83 54.85
C PHE A 20 8.91 0.33 54.54
N THR A 21 9.86 -0.45 54.01
CA THR A 21 11.26 -0.24 53.53
C THR A 21 11.47 -1.02 52.21
N THR A 22 12.61 -1.06 51.49
CA THR A 22 14.03 -0.72 51.74
C THR A 22 14.73 -0.29 50.42
N GLN A 23 16.04 -0.01 50.45
CA GLN A 23 16.93 0.24 49.29
C GLN A 23 17.78 -1.00 48.94
N PRO A 24 18.64 -1.01 47.87
CA PRO A 24 18.67 -0.27 46.58
C PRO A 24 18.75 -1.26 45.35
N GLN A 25 18.70 -0.90 44.05
CA GLN A 25 19.59 -0.03 43.26
C GLN A 25 19.00 0.37 41.88
N SER A 26 19.55 1.47 41.33
CA SER A 26 19.52 1.99 39.95
C SER A 26 18.66 1.31 38.85
N ASN A 27 17.75 2.10 38.24
CA ASN A 27 18.12 2.83 37.01
C ASN A 27 17.23 4.05 36.73
N ARG A 28 17.66 4.89 35.77
CA ARG A 28 17.16 6.27 35.58
C ARG A 28 15.89 6.34 34.72
N ILE A 29 14.90 7.10 35.18
CA ILE A 29 13.77 7.59 34.36
C ILE A 29 13.98 9.11 34.14
N PRO A 30 13.81 9.66 32.91
CA PRO A 30 13.95 11.10 32.67
C PRO A 30 12.80 11.88 33.30
N ARG A 31 13.11 12.97 34.01
CA ARG A 31 12.10 13.95 34.44
C ARG A 31 11.72 14.85 33.25
N LEU A 32 10.44 14.93 32.93
CA LEU A 32 9.93 16.07 32.17
C LEU A 32 10.16 17.36 32.97
N LEU A 33 10.78 18.35 32.34
CA LEU A 33 10.97 19.69 32.88
C LEU A 33 9.97 20.63 32.20
N PHE A 34 8.92 21.00 32.93
CA PHE A 34 8.16 22.21 32.62
C PHE A 34 9.04 23.40 32.99
N ALA A 35 9.51 24.14 31.99
CA ALA A 35 10.27 25.39 32.20
C ALA A 35 9.31 26.58 32.12
N THR A 36 9.19 27.31 33.24
CA THR A 36 8.58 28.65 33.26
C THR A 36 9.51 29.66 32.63
N VAL A 37 8.96 30.58 31.83
CA VAL A 37 9.69 31.66 31.16
C VAL A 37 10.02 32.77 32.15
N GLU A 38 11.32 33.04 32.36
CA GLU A 38 11.90 34.33 32.76
C GLU A 38 13.44 34.21 32.81
N ASP A 39 14.16 34.68 31.79
CA ASP A 39 15.06 35.85 31.90
C ASP A 39 15.76 36.16 30.54
N ASN A 40 16.12 37.43 30.32
CA ASN A 40 16.69 37.94 29.06
C ASN A 40 18.23 37.99 29.10
N SER A 41 18.90 37.09 28.38
CA SER A 41 20.26 37.36 27.89
C SER A 41 20.57 36.62 26.59
N ALA A 42 20.75 37.37 25.50
CA ALA A 42 21.08 36.81 24.19
C ALA A 42 22.57 36.46 24.11
N VAL A 43 22.91 35.18 24.29
CA VAL A 43 24.21 34.64 23.91
C VAL A 43 24.12 34.19 22.46
N VAL A 44 24.72 34.96 21.54
CA VAL A 44 24.85 34.57 20.13
C VAL A 44 25.97 33.52 20.02
N PRO A 45 25.72 32.30 19.51
CA PRO A 45 26.78 31.33 19.27
C PRO A 45 27.70 31.78 18.13
N ASP A 46 29.01 31.55 18.28
CA ASP A 46 29.96 31.76 17.18
C ASP A 46 29.88 30.58 16.19
N PHE A 47 29.11 30.78 15.12
CA PHE A 47 28.88 29.77 14.08
C PHE A 47 30.13 29.39 13.27
N ASN A 48 31.27 30.07 13.44
CA ASN A 48 32.53 29.71 12.77
C ASN A 48 33.36 28.67 13.53
N ALA A 49 33.00 28.33 14.77
CA ALA A 49 33.75 27.40 15.62
C ALA A 49 33.32 25.92 15.50
N VAL A 50 32.37 25.61 14.61
CA VAL A 50 31.96 24.23 14.32
C VAL A 50 32.68 23.74 13.07
N GLU A 51 33.67 22.86 13.24
CA GLU A 51 34.15 22.03 12.13
C GLU A 51 33.03 21.07 11.70
N VAL A 52 32.18 21.54 10.79
CA VAL A 52 31.23 20.67 10.08
C VAL A 52 32.07 19.78 9.16
N ALA A 53 32.37 18.57 9.63
CA ALA A 53 32.92 17.52 8.80
C ALA A 53 32.04 17.38 7.55
N LYS A 54 32.63 17.51 6.36
CA LYS A 54 31.92 17.30 5.09
C LYS A 54 31.70 15.82 4.82
N THR A 55 30.93 15.16 5.68
CA THR A 55 30.25 13.91 5.36
C THR A 55 29.12 14.21 4.40
N GLY A 56 29.43 14.21 3.10
CA GLY A 56 28.39 14.18 2.08
C GLY A 56 27.51 12.94 2.32
N GLY A 57 26.22 13.16 2.57
CA GLY A 57 25.18 12.13 2.75
C GLY A 57 25.63 10.81 3.36
N GLN A 58 25.98 10.77 4.65
CA GLN A 58 26.01 9.49 5.36
C GLN A 58 24.57 8.97 5.44
N GLY A 59 24.37 7.82 4.79
CA GLY A 59 23.08 7.41 4.23
C GLY A 59 21.93 7.26 5.20
N MET A 60 20.72 7.36 4.64
CA MET A 60 19.63 6.54 5.15
C MET A 60 20.09 5.08 5.13
N VAL A 61 20.13 4.47 6.31
CA VAL A 61 20.32 3.04 6.50
C VAL A 61 19.24 2.32 5.67
N THR A 62 19.61 1.42 4.76
CA THR A 62 18.62 0.74 3.90
C THR A 62 17.68 -0.12 4.73
N ALA A 63 16.53 -0.50 4.14
CA ALA A 63 15.59 -1.46 4.71
C ALA A 63 16.30 -2.70 5.28
N SER A 64 17.17 -3.29 4.46
CA SER A 64 18.01 -4.43 4.76
C SER A 64 19.02 -4.15 5.88
N GLN A 65 19.65 -2.97 5.88
CA GLN A 65 20.67 -2.63 6.87
C GLN A 65 20.05 -2.43 8.27
N GLN A 66 18.83 -1.87 8.38
CA GLN A 66 18.08 -1.83 9.64
C GLN A 66 17.58 -3.21 10.10
N ALA A 67 17.25 -4.09 9.15
CA ALA A 67 16.83 -5.46 9.44
C ALA A 67 17.99 -6.34 9.92
N VAL A 68 19.18 -6.19 9.32
CA VAL A 68 20.42 -6.85 9.74
C VAL A 68 20.79 -6.48 11.18
N ASP A 69 20.65 -5.20 11.56
CA ASP A 69 20.89 -4.74 12.93
C ASP A 69 19.89 -5.33 13.97
N ARG A 70 18.80 -5.97 13.53
CA ARG A 70 17.76 -6.61 14.38
C ARG A 70 17.56 -8.11 14.09
N ASP A 71 18.40 -8.73 13.26
CA ASP A 71 18.27 -10.13 12.80
C ASP A 71 16.88 -10.49 12.21
N LEU A 72 16.24 -9.53 11.51
CA LEU A 72 14.92 -9.71 10.90
C LEU A 72 15.02 -10.26 9.48
N SER A 73 14.21 -11.27 9.14
CA SER A 73 14.15 -11.83 7.78
C SER A 73 13.48 -10.91 6.76
N LEU A 74 12.60 -10.00 7.22
CA LEU A 74 11.63 -9.27 6.39
C LEU A 74 10.78 -10.18 5.48
N GLY A 75 10.57 -11.44 5.92
CA GLY A 75 9.89 -12.49 5.17
C GLY A 75 10.74 -13.14 4.07
N ALA A 76 11.97 -12.67 3.84
CA ALA A 76 12.89 -13.30 2.90
C ALA A 76 13.50 -14.58 3.48
N PRO A 77 13.96 -15.49 2.61
CA PRO A 77 14.87 -16.56 3.00
C PRO A 77 16.04 -16.05 3.86
N ARG A 78 16.33 -16.77 4.95
CA ARG A 78 17.62 -16.64 5.63
C ARG A 78 18.73 -17.02 4.62
N GLY A 79 19.95 -16.50 4.84
CA GLY A 79 21.03 -16.58 3.83
C GLY A 79 21.33 -18.00 3.37
N ARG A 80 21.86 -18.16 2.14
CA ARG A 80 22.10 -19.46 1.50
C ARG A 80 22.74 -20.47 2.49
N PRO A 81 22.09 -21.61 2.77
CA PRO A 81 22.64 -22.62 3.67
C PRO A 81 23.82 -23.36 3.03
N GLU A 82 24.73 -23.89 3.85
CA GLU A 82 25.86 -24.71 3.38
C GLU A 82 25.43 -26.09 2.84
N GLY A 83 24.20 -26.52 3.17
CA GLY A 83 23.71 -27.88 2.93
C GLY A 83 24.25 -28.88 3.96
N GLY A 84 24.09 -30.18 3.69
CA GLY A 84 24.57 -31.26 4.55
C GLY A 84 23.44 -32.15 5.08
N HIS A 85 23.65 -32.73 6.26
CA HIS A 85 22.72 -33.70 6.86
C HIS A 85 22.21 -33.21 8.21
N PHE A 86 20.90 -33.35 8.44
CA PHE A 86 20.28 -33.14 9.75
C PHE A 86 19.26 -34.24 10.04
N MET A 87 18.82 -34.31 11.30
CA MET A 87 17.85 -35.29 11.79
C MET A 87 16.61 -34.53 12.26
N THR A 88 15.43 -34.93 11.80
CA THR A 88 14.19 -34.37 12.34
C THR A 88 13.90 -34.93 13.73
N LYS A 89 13.13 -34.20 14.53
CA LYS A 89 12.57 -34.64 15.83
C LYS A 89 11.92 -36.03 15.74
N GLY A 90 11.21 -36.31 14.63
CA GLY A 90 10.57 -37.59 14.33
C GLY A 90 11.48 -38.71 13.83
N GLY A 91 12.80 -38.49 13.74
CA GLY A 91 13.76 -39.51 13.35
C GLY A 91 13.90 -39.73 11.83
N VAL A 92 13.45 -38.78 11.01
CA VAL A 92 13.72 -38.79 9.56
C VAL A 92 15.08 -38.13 9.34
N GLN A 93 16.01 -38.83 8.68
CA GLN A 93 17.27 -38.23 8.28
C GLN A 93 17.07 -37.46 6.97
N VAL A 94 17.42 -36.18 6.96
CA VAL A 94 17.34 -35.31 5.78
C VAL A 94 18.75 -34.98 5.29
N THR A 95 18.92 -34.96 3.97
CA THR A 95 20.12 -34.46 3.29
C THR A 95 19.73 -33.30 2.38
N ALA A 96 20.19 -32.09 2.69
CA ALA A 96 19.99 -30.91 1.87
C ALA A 96 21.20 -30.70 0.96
N ASN A 97 21.02 -30.86 -0.35
CA ASN A 97 22.03 -30.55 -1.36
C ASN A 97 21.74 -29.15 -1.90
N VAL A 98 22.69 -28.22 -1.77
CA VAL A 98 22.50 -26.81 -2.15
C VAL A 98 23.39 -26.49 -3.35
N GLU A 99 22.78 -26.05 -4.45
CA GLU A 99 23.48 -25.57 -5.65
C GLU A 99 23.26 -24.06 -5.83
N GLY A 100 24.34 -23.32 -6.07
CA GLY A 100 24.26 -21.89 -6.41
C GLY A 100 23.79 -21.67 -7.85
N LEU A 101 22.93 -20.68 -8.05
CA LEU A 101 22.39 -20.25 -9.34
C LEU A 101 22.94 -18.88 -9.73
N ASP A 102 22.92 -18.57 -11.03
CA ASP A 102 23.37 -17.28 -11.54
C ASP A 102 22.29 -16.22 -11.26
N TYR A 103 22.50 -15.37 -10.26
CA TYR A 103 21.59 -14.24 -10.02
C TYR A 103 21.66 -13.24 -11.19
N VAL A 104 20.52 -13.05 -11.86
CA VAL A 104 20.32 -12.01 -12.88
C VAL A 104 19.10 -11.18 -12.50
N ARG A 105 19.20 -9.86 -12.71
CA ARG A 105 18.13 -8.92 -12.41
C ARG A 105 17.01 -9.04 -13.45
N THR A 106 15.77 -9.14 -12.98
CA THR A 106 14.56 -9.16 -13.81
C THR A 106 14.55 -8.03 -14.85
N GLY A 107 14.24 -8.37 -16.11
CA GLY A 107 14.16 -7.45 -17.23
C GLY A 107 15.35 -7.45 -18.20
N ASP A 108 16.37 -8.28 -17.97
CA ASP A 108 17.47 -8.49 -18.92
C ASP A 108 17.13 -9.64 -19.89
N GLU A 109 16.66 -9.32 -21.11
CA GLU A 109 16.24 -10.32 -22.11
C GLU A 109 17.37 -11.29 -22.50
N ALA A 110 18.64 -10.91 -22.34
CA ALA A 110 19.78 -11.79 -22.59
C ALA A 110 19.92 -12.93 -21.55
N SER A 111 19.23 -12.83 -20.40
CA SER A 111 19.34 -13.79 -19.30
C SER A 111 18.66 -15.13 -19.56
N LEU A 112 17.57 -15.16 -20.33
CA LEU A 112 16.79 -16.37 -20.62
C LEU A 112 17.57 -17.43 -21.42
N ALA A 113 18.70 -17.05 -22.04
CA ALA A 113 19.60 -17.98 -22.71
C ALA A 113 20.44 -18.84 -21.72
N ASN A 114 20.48 -18.48 -20.44
CA ASN A 114 21.11 -19.28 -19.39
C ASN A 114 20.03 -19.91 -18.50
N GLU A 115 19.79 -21.21 -18.68
CA GLU A 115 18.83 -22.01 -17.90
C GLU A 115 19.13 -22.02 -16.39
N ARG A 116 20.36 -21.70 -15.97
CA ARG A 116 20.77 -21.58 -14.56
C ARG A 116 20.57 -20.17 -13.97
N SER A 117 20.03 -19.22 -14.76
CA SER A 117 19.75 -17.89 -14.27
C SER A 117 18.48 -17.83 -13.41
N SER A 118 18.46 -16.95 -12.41
CA SER A 118 17.31 -16.76 -11.52
C SER A 118 16.00 -16.42 -12.25
N GLU A 119 16.06 -15.70 -13.38
CA GLU A 119 14.86 -15.37 -14.16
C GLU A 119 14.39 -16.55 -15.02
N ALA A 120 15.30 -17.31 -15.64
CA ALA A 120 14.95 -18.51 -16.41
C ALA A 120 14.33 -19.60 -15.52
N VAL A 121 14.84 -19.78 -14.30
CA VAL A 121 14.29 -20.70 -13.30
C VAL A 121 12.86 -20.29 -12.90
N ILE A 122 12.63 -19.00 -12.65
CA ILE A 122 11.29 -18.49 -12.30
C ILE A 122 10.31 -18.65 -13.46
N GLU A 123 10.71 -18.33 -14.69
CA GLU A 123 9.86 -18.52 -15.87
C GLU A 123 9.55 -20.01 -16.12
N SER A 124 10.52 -20.91 -15.88
CA SER A 124 10.30 -22.36 -15.95
C SER A 124 9.30 -22.85 -14.90
N LEU A 125 9.35 -22.36 -13.67
CA LEU A 125 8.35 -22.66 -12.64
C LEU A 125 6.97 -22.14 -13.04
N VAL A 126 6.88 -20.89 -13.52
CA VAL A 126 5.64 -20.27 -14.00
C VAL A 126 5.03 -21.08 -15.14
N GLN A 127 5.82 -21.60 -16.08
CA GLN A 127 5.29 -22.45 -17.15
C GLN A 127 4.83 -23.83 -16.62
N LYS A 128 5.62 -24.48 -15.75
CA LYS A 128 5.27 -25.82 -15.24
C LYS A 128 4.04 -25.83 -14.33
N LEU A 129 3.77 -24.74 -13.60
CA LEU A 129 2.61 -24.66 -12.72
C LEU A 129 1.26 -24.71 -13.46
N ASP A 130 1.21 -24.54 -14.78
CA ASP A 130 -0.01 -24.80 -15.56
C ASP A 130 -0.43 -26.28 -15.54
N SER A 131 0.54 -27.22 -15.48
CA SER A 131 0.28 -28.68 -15.55
C SER A 131 0.81 -29.52 -14.37
N HIS A 132 1.66 -28.95 -13.51
CA HIS A 132 2.24 -29.63 -12.35
C HIS A 132 1.79 -28.98 -11.03
N LYS A 133 1.39 -29.82 -10.06
CA LYS A 133 1.18 -29.40 -8.65
C LYS A 133 2.43 -28.71 -8.11
N GLY A 134 2.25 -27.59 -7.40
CA GLY A 134 3.35 -26.80 -6.91
C GLY A 134 2.96 -25.41 -6.41
N VAL A 135 3.97 -24.67 -5.94
CA VAL A 135 3.81 -23.34 -5.35
C VAL A 135 4.94 -22.45 -5.85
N LEU A 136 4.61 -21.21 -6.20
CA LEU A 136 5.52 -20.08 -6.35
C LEU A 136 5.01 -18.93 -5.46
N LEU A 137 5.81 -18.54 -4.48
CA LEU A 137 5.62 -17.37 -3.63
C LEU A 137 6.65 -16.30 -4.00
N THR A 138 6.23 -15.03 -3.99
CA THR A 138 7.07 -13.90 -4.39
C THR A 138 6.76 -12.66 -3.56
N SER A 139 7.80 -11.92 -3.18
CA SER A 139 7.70 -10.52 -2.76
C SER A 139 8.40 -9.65 -3.80
N SER A 140 7.61 -8.82 -4.48
CA SER A 140 8.10 -7.87 -5.49
C SER A 140 8.21 -6.44 -4.96
N TYR A 141 7.78 -6.23 -3.71
CA TYR A 141 7.78 -4.95 -3.02
C TYR A 141 8.88 -4.88 -1.95
N GLU A 142 9.31 -3.67 -1.61
CA GLU A 142 10.34 -3.42 -0.60
C GLU A 142 9.86 -2.30 0.31
N PHE A 143 9.87 -2.51 1.62
CA PHE A 143 9.51 -1.50 2.61
C PHE A 143 10.45 -1.57 3.83
N PRO A 144 11.05 -0.44 4.26
CA PRO A 144 11.96 -0.39 5.40
C PRO A 144 11.44 -1.09 6.66
N GLY A 145 12.21 -2.06 7.16
CA GLY A 145 11.89 -2.81 8.37
C GLY A 145 10.71 -3.79 8.25
N ARG A 146 10.15 -4.02 7.06
CA ARG A 146 8.94 -4.86 6.89
C ARG A 146 9.01 -5.87 5.74
N TYR A 147 9.40 -5.46 4.54
CA TYR A 147 9.37 -6.30 3.34
C TYR A 147 10.69 -6.22 2.57
N ALA A 148 11.28 -7.39 2.28
CA ALA A 148 12.37 -7.55 1.32
C ALA A 148 11.85 -8.21 0.02
N ARG A 149 12.63 -8.12 -1.06
CA ARG A 149 12.27 -8.69 -2.37
C ARG A 149 12.89 -10.08 -2.56
N TRP A 150 12.05 -11.09 -2.80
CA TRP A 150 12.46 -12.49 -2.90
C TRP A 150 11.45 -13.33 -3.70
N SER A 151 11.87 -14.51 -4.14
CA SER A 151 11.00 -15.53 -4.73
C SER A 151 11.38 -16.93 -4.21
N LEU A 152 10.37 -17.77 -3.98
CA LEU A 152 10.48 -19.14 -3.50
C LEU A 152 9.53 -20.03 -4.31
N GLY A 153 9.99 -21.14 -4.88
CA GLY A 153 9.06 -22.03 -5.56
C GLY A 153 9.56 -23.42 -5.94
N PHE A 154 8.59 -24.28 -6.25
CA PHE A 154 8.78 -25.68 -6.60
C PHE A 154 7.60 -26.24 -7.40
N VAL A 155 7.82 -27.39 -8.03
CA VAL A 155 6.81 -28.26 -8.63
C VAL A 155 7.11 -29.71 -8.26
N ASP A 156 6.17 -30.62 -8.53
CA ASP A 156 6.29 -32.06 -8.25
C ASP A 156 6.55 -32.46 -6.78
N PRO A 157 5.87 -31.83 -5.79
CA PRO A 157 6.08 -32.12 -4.37
C PRO A 157 5.79 -33.60 -4.04
N PRO A 158 6.60 -34.28 -3.21
CA PRO A 158 6.32 -35.66 -2.81
C PRO A 158 5.03 -35.91 -2.04
N LEU A 159 4.59 -34.96 -1.21
CA LEU A 159 3.39 -35.10 -0.38
C LEU A 159 2.44 -33.91 -0.52
N GLU A 160 1.16 -34.22 -0.40
CA GLU A 160 0.05 -33.29 -0.21
C GLU A 160 -0.64 -33.57 1.13
N VAL A 161 -1.03 -32.51 1.82
CA VAL A 161 -1.86 -32.53 3.03
C VAL A 161 -3.05 -31.63 2.75
N SER A 162 -4.22 -32.22 2.54
CA SER A 162 -5.46 -31.51 2.27
C SER A 162 -6.50 -31.81 3.33
N GLY A 163 -7.52 -30.95 3.47
CA GLY A 163 -8.56 -31.17 4.47
C GLY A 163 -9.76 -30.25 4.33
N LYS A 164 -10.85 -30.67 4.96
CA LYS A 164 -12.12 -29.96 5.02
C LYS A 164 -12.81 -30.29 6.34
N ALA A 165 -13.26 -29.27 7.08
CA ALA A 165 -13.86 -29.42 8.40
C ALA A 165 -13.06 -30.39 9.32
N ASP A 166 -13.63 -31.55 9.69
CA ASP A 166 -13.05 -32.56 10.58
C ASP A 166 -12.21 -33.65 9.85
N LYS A 167 -12.09 -33.59 8.52
CA LYS A 167 -11.40 -34.61 7.71
C LYS A 167 -10.11 -34.08 7.11
N CYS A 168 -9.02 -34.84 7.26
CA CYS A 168 -7.74 -34.54 6.64
C CYS A 168 -7.22 -35.77 5.88
N THR A 169 -6.60 -35.51 4.74
CA THR A 169 -6.04 -36.49 3.82
C THR A 169 -4.57 -36.16 3.61
N ILE A 170 -3.68 -37.14 3.82
CA ILE A 170 -2.25 -37.04 3.54
C ILE A 170 -1.91 -38.02 2.42
N LYS A 171 -1.43 -37.51 1.30
CA LYS A 171 -1.28 -38.26 0.05
C LYS A 171 0.15 -38.24 -0.46
N ALA A 172 0.69 -39.41 -0.78
CA ALA A 172 1.92 -39.54 -1.54
C ALA A 172 1.65 -39.30 -3.03
N LEU A 173 2.19 -38.21 -3.57
CA LEU A 173 2.02 -37.82 -4.98
C LEU A 173 2.98 -38.54 -5.92
N ASN A 174 4.10 -39.07 -5.41
CA ASN A 174 5.09 -39.84 -6.15
C ASN A 174 5.80 -40.88 -5.25
N ASP A 175 6.72 -41.67 -5.83
CA ASP A 175 7.48 -42.71 -5.10
C ASP A 175 8.31 -42.16 -3.93
N ARG A 176 8.69 -40.88 -3.97
CA ARG A 176 9.47 -40.24 -2.92
C ARG A 176 8.58 -39.94 -1.70
N GLY A 177 7.31 -39.60 -1.93
CA GLY A 177 6.32 -39.46 -0.86
C GLY A 177 6.07 -40.77 -0.12
N LYS A 178 6.05 -41.90 -0.83
CA LYS A 178 5.85 -43.25 -0.25
C LYS A 178 6.93 -43.65 0.76
N VAL A 179 8.12 -43.04 0.70
CA VAL A 179 9.20 -43.24 1.70
C VAL A 179 8.80 -42.65 3.05
N LEU A 180 8.04 -41.55 3.07
CA LEU A 180 7.64 -40.81 4.26
C LEU A 180 6.36 -41.35 4.92
N MET A 181 5.46 -41.96 4.14
CA MET A 181 4.16 -42.43 4.62
C MET A 181 4.22 -43.33 5.88
N PRO A 182 5.17 -44.26 6.06
CA PRO A 182 5.25 -45.07 7.28
C PRO A 182 5.56 -44.27 8.56
N ALA A 183 6.32 -43.18 8.44
CA ALA A 183 6.62 -42.30 9.58
C ALA A 183 5.40 -41.42 9.92
N ILE A 184 4.71 -40.91 8.89
CA ILE A 184 3.46 -40.15 9.03
C ILE A 184 2.35 -41.01 9.63
N GLN A 185 2.20 -42.25 9.17
CA GLN A 185 1.21 -43.19 9.70
C GLN A 185 1.38 -43.36 11.21
N ARG A 186 2.61 -43.55 11.70
CA ARG A 186 2.87 -43.65 13.15
C ARG A 186 2.51 -42.39 13.93
N ALA A 187 2.78 -41.21 13.36
CA ALA A 187 2.39 -39.94 13.98
C ALA A 187 0.85 -39.81 14.08
N MET A 188 0.12 -40.21 13.04
CA MET A 188 -1.34 -40.23 13.06
C MET A 188 -1.91 -41.32 13.99
N GLU A 189 -1.28 -42.50 14.05
CA GLU A 189 -1.62 -43.56 15.01
C GLU A 189 -1.46 -43.07 16.47
N GLN A 190 -0.35 -42.36 16.77
CA GLN A 190 -0.15 -41.72 18.08
C GLN A 190 -1.24 -40.69 18.39
N MET A 191 -1.61 -39.82 17.44
CA MET A 191 -2.71 -38.86 17.65
C MET A 191 -4.07 -39.55 17.91
N LYS A 192 -4.27 -40.78 17.41
CA LYS A 192 -5.46 -41.59 17.72
C LYS A 192 -5.39 -42.19 19.13
N GLU A 193 -4.21 -42.60 19.59
CA GLU A 193 -3.98 -43.00 20.99
C GLU A 193 -4.17 -41.84 21.98
N GLU A 194 -3.78 -40.62 21.58
CA GLU A 194 -3.98 -39.37 22.33
C GLU A 194 -5.44 -38.83 22.25
N ALA A 195 -6.33 -39.53 21.55
CA ALA A 195 -7.75 -39.17 21.35
C ALA A 195 -7.97 -37.80 20.67
N ILE A 196 -7.02 -37.35 19.85
CA ILE A 196 -7.17 -36.18 18.95
C ILE A 196 -7.85 -36.62 17.64
N LEU A 197 -7.58 -37.86 17.18
CA LEU A 197 -8.23 -38.47 16.03
C LEU A 197 -9.24 -39.53 16.47
N SER A 198 -10.42 -39.53 15.85
CA SER A 198 -11.45 -40.56 16.03
C SER A 198 -11.19 -41.76 15.12
N ASP A 199 -10.71 -41.51 13.90
CA ASP A 199 -10.38 -42.57 12.94
C ASP A 199 -9.12 -42.29 12.10
N ILE A 200 -8.54 -43.38 11.60
CA ILE A 200 -7.43 -43.41 10.64
C ILE A 200 -7.66 -44.60 9.70
N SER A 201 -7.63 -44.34 8.40
CA SER A 201 -7.59 -45.37 7.36
C SER A 201 -6.38 -45.15 6.45
N VAL A 202 -5.79 -46.25 5.98
CA VAL A 202 -4.67 -46.22 5.03
C VAL A 202 -5.13 -46.93 3.76
N THR A 203 -5.18 -46.19 2.67
CA THR A 203 -5.54 -46.70 1.34
C THR A 203 -4.27 -46.85 0.52
N ALA A 204 -4.04 -48.05 0.00
CA ALA A 204 -2.98 -48.36 -0.94
C ALA A 204 -3.62 -48.99 -2.17
N GLU A 205 -3.61 -48.29 -3.30
CA GLU A 205 -4.20 -48.76 -4.55
C GLU A 205 -3.19 -49.57 -5.37
N ASP A 206 -3.70 -50.47 -6.24
CA ASP A 206 -2.86 -51.35 -7.08
C ASP A 206 -1.96 -50.56 -8.05
N GLU A 207 -2.32 -49.32 -8.41
CA GLU A 207 -1.51 -48.41 -9.23
C GLU A 207 -0.47 -47.61 -8.42
N GLY A 208 -0.42 -47.81 -7.09
CA GLY A 208 0.61 -47.26 -6.23
C GLY A 208 0.36 -45.83 -5.76
N MET A 209 -0.87 -45.36 -5.64
CA MET A 209 -1.15 -44.26 -4.70
C MET A 209 -1.19 -44.78 -3.27
N VAL A 210 -0.62 -44.01 -2.33
CA VAL A 210 -0.69 -44.28 -0.89
C VAL A 210 -1.26 -43.04 -0.22
N GLN A 211 -2.35 -43.23 0.52
CA GLN A 211 -3.10 -42.16 1.17
C GLN A 211 -3.42 -42.56 2.61
N ILE A 212 -3.32 -41.61 3.54
CA ILE A 212 -3.78 -41.73 4.92
C ILE A 212 -4.91 -40.72 5.09
N ASP A 213 -6.10 -41.21 5.41
CA ASP A 213 -7.25 -40.38 5.74
C ASP A 213 -7.50 -40.45 7.24
N VAL A 214 -7.69 -39.28 7.87
CA VAL A 214 -7.96 -39.15 9.30
C VAL A 214 -9.22 -38.34 9.55
N THR A 215 -9.97 -38.75 10.57
CA THR A 215 -11.12 -37.98 11.08
C THR A 215 -10.80 -37.47 12.47
N ILE A 216 -10.76 -36.15 12.62
CA ILE A 216 -10.43 -35.45 13.86
C ILE A 216 -11.62 -35.55 14.83
N VAL A 217 -11.36 -35.65 16.13
CA VAL A 217 -12.43 -35.62 17.14
C VAL A 217 -13.02 -34.21 17.19
N PRO A 218 -14.36 -34.02 17.21
CA PRO A 218 -14.94 -32.70 17.37
C PRO A 218 -14.43 -31.99 18.64
N PRO A 219 -14.19 -30.66 18.61
CA PRO A 219 -13.74 -29.94 19.78
C PRO A 219 -14.77 -30.06 20.93
N PRO A 220 -14.32 -30.07 22.19
CA PRO A 220 -15.22 -30.12 23.34
C PRO A 220 -16.08 -28.85 23.40
N PRO A 221 -17.25 -28.87 24.06
CA PRO A 221 -18.18 -27.73 24.06
C PRO A 221 -17.54 -26.43 24.58
N VAL A 222 -17.89 -25.30 23.97
CA VAL A 222 -17.41 -23.98 24.38
C VAL A 222 -17.66 -23.74 25.88
N GLY A 223 -16.65 -23.21 26.57
CA GLY A 223 -16.66 -23.02 28.03
C GLY A 223 -16.21 -24.23 28.84
N THR A 224 -15.76 -25.32 28.21
CA THR A 224 -15.10 -26.46 28.90
C THR A 224 -13.56 -26.34 28.96
N PHE A 225 -12.99 -25.45 28.14
CA PHE A 225 -11.57 -25.07 28.09
C PHE A 225 -11.45 -23.54 28.27
N SER A 226 -10.26 -23.03 28.59
CA SER A 226 -10.02 -21.58 28.66
C SER A 226 -9.95 -20.96 27.27
N GLU A 227 -10.31 -19.68 27.09
CA GLU A 227 -10.23 -19.06 25.77
C GLU A 227 -8.81 -19.11 25.21
N GLU A 228 -7.78 -18.92 26.04
CA GLU A 228 -6.37 -19.09 25.68
C GLU A 228 -6.11 -20.42 24.93
N GLU A 229 -6.73 -21.52 25.37
CA GLU A 229 -6.60 -22.87 24.79
C GLU A 229 -7.40 -23.09 23.49
N ARG A 230 -8.16 -22.11 22.97
CA ARG A 230 -9.02 -22.29 21.78
C ARG A 230 -8.26 -22.70 20.52
N SER A 231 -7.01 -22.26 20.33
CA SER A 231 -6.14 -22.68 19.20
C SER A 231 -5.48 -24.05 19.38
N ARG A 232 -5.63 -24.65 20.57
CA ARG A 232 -5.14 -25.99 20.91
C ARG A 232 -6.21 -27.07 20.79
N GLN A 233 -7.46 -26.71 20.48
CA GLN A 233 -8.54 -27.68 20.32
C GLN A 233 -8.34 -28.53 19.04
N PRO A 234 -8.80 -29.80 19.04
CA PRO A 234 -8.72 -30.68 17.87
C PRO A 234 -9.27 -30.03 16.60
N SER A 235 -8.43 -29.96 15.57
CA SER A 235 -8.73 -29.32 14.27
C SER A 235 -7.73 -29.80 13.20
N LEU A 236 -7.89 -29.35 11.94
CA LEU A 236 -6.91 -29.61 10.87
C LEU A 236 -5.49 -29.17 11.27
N PHE A 237 -5.37 -28.10 12.06
CA PHE A 237 -4.10 -27.61 12.59
C PHE A 237 -3.44 -28.55 13.60
N SER A 238 -4.19 -29.47 14.23
CA SER A 238 -3.59 -30.54 15.04
C SER A 238 -2.79 -31.51 14.17
N VAL A 239 -3.27 -31.82 12.96
CA VAL A 239 -2.54 -32.67 11.99
C VAL A 239 -1.32 -31.92 11.45
N VAL A 240 -1.49 -30.65 11.04
CA VAL A 240 -0.36 -29.80 10.60
C VAL A 240 0.72 -29.70 11.67
N ARG A 241 0.33 -29.48 12.94
CA ARG A 241 1.25 -29.41 14.08
C ARG A 241 1.99 -30.72 14.31
N SER A 242 1.32 -31.87 14.22
CA SER A 242 1.95 -33.20 14.29
C SER A 242 2.98 -33.41 13.17
N LEU A 243 2.72 -32.92 11.96
CA LEU A 243 3.69 -32.96 10.86
C LEU A 243 4.88 -32.01 11.10
N VAL A 244 4.64 -30.81 11.64
CA VAL A 244 5.70 -29.88 12.07
C VAL A 244 6.57 -30.48 13.19
N ASP A 245 5.99 -31.26 14.10
CA ASP A 245 6.77 -31.98 15.11
C ASP A 245 7.46 -33.24 14.57
N LEU A 246 6.91 -33.94 13.59
CA LEU A 246 7.56 -35.08 12.93
C LEU A 246 8.78 -34.63 12.12
N PHE A 247 8.66 -33.56 11.34
CA PHE A 247 9.71 -33.06 10.44
C PHE A 247 10.55 -31.91 11.02
N GLY A 248 10.20 -31.42 12.21
CA GLY A 248 10.88 -30.31 12.87
C GLY A 248 12.36 -30.55 13.14
N TYR A 249 13.17 -29.50 13.10
CA TYR A 249 14.62 -29.55 13.36
C TYR A 249 15.09 -28.37 14.21
N GLN A 250 16.35 -28.41 14.67
CA GLN A 250 17.01 -27.30 15.37
C GLN A 250 18.07 -26.65 14.47
N ASP A 251 19.00 -27.45 13.96
CA ASP A 251 20.02 -27.03 12.99
C ASP A 251 19.65 -27.60 11.61
N GLY A 252 19.30 -26.73 10.66
CA GLY A 252 18.87 -27.11 9.30
C GLY A 252 18.93 -25.94 8.32
N ASP A 253 18.37 -26.13 7.12
CA ASP A 253 18.45 -25.18 6.00
C ASP A 253 17.51 -23.96 6.09
N GLY A 254 16.47 -24.02 6.94
CA GLY A 254 15.50 -22.93 7.12
C GLY A 254 14.50 -22.75 5.96
N GLN A 255 14.38 -23.72 5.05
CA GLN A 255 13.47 -23.74 3.89
C GLN A 255 12.69 -25.05 3.75
N LEU A 256 12.98 -26.09 4.52
CA LEU A 256 12.10 -27.26 4.62
C LEU A 256 10.88 -26.94 5.50
N GLY A 257 9.68 -27.14 4.94
CA GLY A 257 8.40 -26.81 5.57
C GLY A 257 7.20 -27.21 4.71
N LEU A 258 6.00 -26.79 5.10
CA LEU A 258 4.74 -27.01 4.38
C LEU A 258 4.29 -25.71 3.68
N TYR A 259 3.96 -25.78 2.40
CA TYR A 259 3.68 -24.63 1.55
C TYR A 259 2.33 -24.76 0.85
N GLY A 260 1.50 -23.71 0.84
CA GLY A 260 0.22 -23.76 0.14
C GLY A 260 -0.79 -22.71 0.61
N ALA A 261 -2.04 -23.14 0.77
CA ALA A 261 -3.20 -22.29 0.97
C ALA A 261 -4.09 -22.75 2.15
N PHE A 262 -4.75 -21.77 2.75
CA PHE A 262 -5.64 -21.86 3.89
C PHE A 262 -6.94 -21.15 3.54
N GLY A 263 -8.05 -21.89 3.46
CA GLY A 263 -9.37 -21.40 3.08
C GLY A 263 -10.10 -20.72 4.23
N TYR A 264 -11.02 -19.82 3.89
CA TYR A 264 -11.79 -19.04 4.86
C TYR A 264 -12.55 -19.91 5.87
N ASP A 265 -13.13 -21.01 5.38
CA ASP A 265 -13.99 -21.91 6.14
C ASP A 265 -13.27 -22.64 7.30
N LEU A 266 -11.93 -22.60 7.36
CA LEU A 266 -11.16 -23.04 8.53
C LEU A 266 -11.65 -22.40 9.83
N THR A 267 -12.16 -21.17 9.79
CA THR A 267 -12.67 -20.46 10.98
C THR A 267 -13.83 -21.19 11.67
N PHE A 268 -14.62 -21.97 10.93
CA PHE A 268 -15.79 -22.69 11.48
C PHE A 268 -15.38 -23.91 12.33
N SER A 269 -14.10 -24.28 12.33
CA SER A 269 -13.57 -25.31 13.24
C SER A 269 -13.42 -24.83 14.68
N PHE A 270 -13.47 -23.51 14.94
CA PHE A 270 -13.20 -22.91 16.26
C PHE A 270 -14.01 -21.64 16.58
N GLU A 271 -14.87 -21.18 15.70
CA GLU A 271 -15.95 -20.22 15.96
C GLU A 271 -17.32 -20.92 15.80
N PRO A 272 -18.23 -20.83 16.78
CA PRO A 272 -19.56 -21.45 16.68
C PRO A 272 -20.48 -20.62 15.78
N ILE A 273 -20.47 -20.93 14.48
CA ILE A 273 -21.27 -20.25 13.44
C ILE A 273 -22.40 -21.15 12.95
N ASP A 274 -23.62 -20.61 12.87
CA ASP A 274 -24.77 -21.27 12.26
C ASP A 274 -24.63 -21.20 10.72
N LEU A 275 -24.10 -22.27 10.13
CA LEU A 275 -23.88 -22.38 8.67
C LEU A 275 -25.21 -22.38 7.90
N LYS A 276 -25.29 -21.57 6.84
CA LYS A 276 -26.46 -21.37 5.97
C LYS A 276 -26.16 -21.53 4.48
N GLN A 277 -24.92 -21.30 4.07
CA GLN A 277 -24.49 -21.40 2.67
C GLN A 277 -24.24 -22.87 2.29
N ASP A 278 -24.69 -23.25 1.09
CA ASP A 278 -24.39 -24.57 0.54
C ASP A 278 -22.92 -24.61 0.08
N ARG A 279 -22.25 -25.75 0.33
CA ARG A 279 -20.80 -25.91 0.18
C ARG A 279 -20.53 -27.13 -0.65
N ASP A 280 -19.89 -26.93 -1.80
CA ASP A 280 -19.42 -28.00 -2.68
C ASP A 280 -18.70 -29.08 -1.85
N PRO A 281 -19.15 -30.35 -1.86
CA PRO A 281 -18.50 -31.45 -1.17
C PRO A 281 -16.99 -31.54 -1.44
N GLU A 282 -16.54 -31.20 -2.65
CA GLU A 282 -15.14 -31.26 -3.10
C GLU A 282 -14.30 -30.03 -2.69
N GLN A 283 -14.91 -28.97 -2.13
CA GLN A 283 -14.18 -27.83 -1.55
C GLN A 283 -13.15 -28.29 -0.52
N ARG A 284 -11.92 -27.77 -0.63
CA ARG A 284 -10.82 -27.97 0.31
C ARG A 284 -10.61 -26.69 1.13
N ASP A 285 -10.57 -26.81 2.45
CA ASP A 285 -10.34 -25.70 3.37
C ASP A 285 -8.85 -25.56 3.74
N LEU A 286 -8.07 -26.61 3.53
CA LEU A 286 -6.61 -26.62 3.69
C LEU A 286 -6.00 -27.37 2.50
N LEU A 287 -4.93 -26.84 1.93
CA LEU A 287 -4.03 -27.62 1.07
C LEU A 287 -2.59 -27.14 1.23
N LEU A 288 -1.71 -28.05 1.66
CA LEU A 288 -0.28 -27.81 1.86
C LEU A 288 0.55 -28.92 1.21
N TYR A 289 1.66 -28.54 0.60
CA TYR A 289 2.64 -29.45 0.01
C TYR A 289 3.93 -29.51 0.84
N LEU A 290 4.55 -30.70 0.91
CA LEU A 290 5.95 -30.84 1.31
C LEU A 290 6.82 -30.93 0.05
N PRO A 291 7.67 -29.93 -0.26
CA PRO A 291 8.59 -30.00 -1.38
C PRO A 291 9.87 -30.78 -1.05
N ASP A 292 10.53 -31.31 -2.07
CA ASP A 292 11.87 -31.90 -1.98
C ASP A 292 12.93 -31.25 -2.90
N SER A 293 12.54 -30.12 -3.52
CA SER A 293 13.29 -29.40 -4.53
C SER A 293 12.79 -27.95 -4.56
N VAL A 294 13.44 -27.03 -3.86
CA VAL A 294 13.00 -25.63 -3.70
C VAL A 294 14.01 -24.69 -4.35
N TYR A 295 13.54 -23.84 -5.26
CA TYR A 295 14.30 -22.73 -5.81
C TYR A 295 14.11 -21.48 -4.96
N VAL A 296 15.20 -20.79 -4.69
CA VAL A 296 15.27 -19.65 -3.78
C VAL A 296 15.99 -18.50 -4.47
N ILE A 297 15.37 -17.32 -4.54
CA ILE A 297 15.96 -16.11 -5.12
C ILE A 297 15.80 -14.99 -4.10
N ASP A 298 16.91 -14.52 -3.53
CA ASP A 298 16.97 -13.32 -2.70
C ASP A 298 17.39 -12.13 -3.57
N SER A 299 16.41 -11.30 -3.96
CA SER A 299 16.66 -10.15 -4.84
C SER A 299 17.22 -8.93 -4.12
N ASP A 300 17.24 -8.93 -2.79
CA ASP A 300 17.87 -7.89 -1.99
C ASP A 300 19.37 -8.18 -1.83
N LYS A 301 19.71 -9.40 -1.39
CA LYS A 301 21.09 -9.89 -1.28
C LYS A 301 21.73 -10.21 -2.65
N ARG A 302 20.94 -10.24 -3.73
CA ARG A 302 21.34 -10.59 -5.10
C ARG A 302 21.94 -11.99 -5.21
N ASP A 303 21.29 -12.95 -4.56
CA ASP A 303 21.74 -14.33 -4.50
C ASP A 303 20.60 -15.27 -4.89
N ALA A 304 20.94 -16.41 -5.48
CA ALA A 304 19.96 -17.41 -5.93
C ALA A 304 20.52 -18.83 -5.74
N TRP A 305 19.69 -19.78 -5.32
CA TRP A 305 20.11 -21.17 -5.11
C TRP A 305 18.95 -22.16 -5.25
N HIS A 306 19.32 -23.42 -5.43
CA HIS A 306 18.42 -24.56 -5.49
C HIS A 306 18.76 -25.50 -4.35
N ILE A 307 17.76 -25.90 -3.55
CA ILE A 307 17.91 -26.89 -2.48
C ILE A 307 17.18 -28.16 -2.88
N GLN A 308 17.88 -29.30 -2.88
CA GLN A 308 17.32 -30.62 -3.14
C GLN A 308 17.45 -31.52 -1.92
N TYR A 309 16.30 -31.94 -1.38
CA TYR A 309 16.23 -32.80 -0.20
C TYR A 309 16.24 -34.28 -0.60
N GLU A 310 17.00 -35.09 0.13
CA GLU A 310 16.82 -36.55 0.18
C GLU A 310 16.42 -36.95 1.59
N PHE A 311 15.36 -37.74 1.70
CA PHE A 311 14.83 -38.25 2.97
C PHE A 311 15.22 -39.71 3.15
N ASN A 312 15.49 -40.11 4.39
CA ASN A 312 15.63 -41.50 4.80
C ASN A 312 14.78 -41.73 6.06
N ALA A 313 13.80 -42.61 5.92
CA ALA A 313 12.86 -43.00 6.97
C ALA A 313 12.77 -44.54 6.99
N ASP A 314 12.88 -45.13 8.18
CA ASP A 314 12.82 -46.58 8.40
C ASP A 314 13.76 -47.43 7.51
N GLY A 315 14.90 -46.87 7.12
CA GLY A 315 15.89 -47.52 6.24
C GLY A 315 15.50 -47.53 4.76
N LYS A 316 14.41 -46.88 4.37
CA LYS A 316 14.09 -46.54 2.98
C LYS A 316 14.58 -45.12 2.71
N SER A 317 15.19 -44.90 1.55
CA SER A 317 15.66 -43.57 1.14
C SER A 317 15.04 -43.15 -0.19
N THR A 318 14.83 -41.84 -0.35
CA THR A 318 14.48 -41.24 -1.65
C THR A 318 15.67 -41.15 -2.61
N GLN A 319 16.90 -41.36 -2.13
CA GLN A 319 18.11 -41.23 -2.95
C GLN A 319 18.06 -42.16 -4.17
N GLY A 320 18.13 -41.56 -5.36
CA GLY A 320 18.04 -42.28 -6.65
C GLY A 320 16.62 -42.49 -7.18
N LEU A 321 15.58 -42.12 -6.43
CA LEU A 321 14.20 -42.05 -6.93
C LEU A 321 13.97 -40.75 -7.72
N PRO A 322 13.20 -40.77 -8.83
CA PRO A 322 12.95 -39.60 -9.66
C PRO A 322 12.05 -38.56 -8.95
N ARG A 323 12.37 -37.27 -9.14
CA ARG A 323 11.51 -36.13 -8.77
C ARG A 323 10.60 -35.80 -9.95
N VAL A 324 9.54 -36.59 -10.10
CA VAL A 324 8.53 -36.45 -11.16
C VAL A 324 7.16 -36.63 -10.52
N GLY A 325 6.25 -35.68 -10.77
CA GLY A 325 4.85 -35.75 -10.36
C GLY A 325 3.94 -36.20 -11.52
N LEU A 326 2.64 -36.19 -11.26
CA LEU A 326 1.63 -36.34 -12.30
C LEU A 326 1.48 -35.00 -13.04
N GLU A 327 1.66 -35.03 -14.36
CA GLU A 327 1.37 -33.92 -15.26
C GLU A 327 -0.11 -33.99 -15.69
N GLU A 328 -0.87 -32.93 -15.44
CA GLU A 328 -2.27 -32.78 -15.86
C GLU A 328 -2.44 -31.41 -16.52
N ASP A 329 -2.56 -31.37 -17.85
CA ASP A 329 -2.74 -30.13 -18.61
C ASP A 329 -3.91 -29.28 -18.08
N PHE A 330 -3.72 -27.96 -18.05
CA PHE A 330 -4.79 -26.99 -17.81
C PHE A 330 -5.93 -27.17 -18.83
N LYS A 331 -7.16 -27.25 -18.31
CA LYS A 331 -8.40 -27.38 -19.09
C LYS A 331 -9.10 -26.02 -19.17
N PRO A 332 -9.18 -25.41 -20.37
CA PRO A 332 -9.99 -24.22 -20.62
C PRO A 332 -11.48 -24.49 -20.38
N TYR A 333 -12.28 -23.42 -20.29
CA TYR A 333 -13.72 -23.53 -20.06
C TYR A 333 -14.43 -24.33 -21.18
N ASP A 334 -15.31 -25.26 -20.80
CA ASP A 334 -16.19 -26.00 -21.70
C ASP A 334 -17.66 -25.84 -21.27
N GLU A 335 -18.43 -25.12 -22.10
CA GLU A 335 -19.87 -24.86 -21.94
C GLU A 335 -20.70 -26.17 -21.90
N ALA A 336 -20.20 -27.27 -22.44
CA ALA A 336 -20.90 -28.55 -22.41
C ALA A 336 -20.84 -29.26 -21.04
N THR A 337 -19.91 -28.85 -20.16
CA THR A 337 -19.66 -29.53 -18.87
C THR A 337 -19.81 -28.63 -17.64
N THR A 338 -19.69 -27.31 -17.80
CA THR A 338 -19.57 -26.39 -16.66
C THR A 338 -20.60 -25.25 -16.76
N GLU A 339 -21.40 -25.04 -15.71
CA GLU A 339 -22.34 -23.92 -15.63
C GLU A 339 -21.60 -22.60 -15.36
N PHE A 340 -21.99 -21.51 -16.01
CA PHE A 340 -21.36 -20.20 -15.87
C PHE A 340 -22.34 -19.14 -15.36
N ILE A 341 -21.97 -18.48 -14.24
CA ILE A 341 -22.71 -17.40 -13.62
C ILE A 341 -21.74 -16.21 -13.41
N GLU A 342 -21.88 -15.18 -14.24
CA GLU A 342 -20.98 -14.01 -14.32
C GLU A 342 -20.76 -13.30 -12.98
N ARG A 343 -21.80 -13.14 -12.15
CA ARG A 343 -21.69 -12.63 -10.78
C ARG A 343 -22.66 -13.30 -9.82
N ASP A 344 -22.24 -13.56 -8.59
CA ASP A 344 -23.09 -14.19 -7.57
C ASP A 344 -24.12 -13.24 -6.93
N THR A 345 -23.83 -11.94 -6.95
CA THR A 345 -24.62 -10.89 -6.33
C THR A 345 -25.07 -9.92 -7.43
N PRO A 346 -26.37 -9.84 -7.76
CA PRO A 346 -26.88 -8.92 -8.78
C PRO A 346 -26.61 -7.44 -8.46
N GLU A 347 -26.56 -6.60 -9.50
CA GLU A 347 -26.38 -5.14 -9.36
C GLU A 347 -27.46 -4.52 -8.44
N GLY A 348 -27.02 -3.81 -7.40
CA GLY A 348 -27.87 -3.20 -6.37
C GLY A 348 -28.21 -4.12 -5.19
N ASP A 349 -27.88 -5.43 -5.23
CA ASP A 349 -28.05 -6.33 -4.09
C ASP A 349 -26.91 -6.20 -3.08
N PHE A 350 -25.70 -5.81 -3.52
CA PHE A 350 -24.62 -5.46 -2.58
C PHE A 350 -24.99 -4.21 -1.78
N ALA A 351 -25.51 -3.16 -2.44
CA ALA A 351 -25.98 -1.94 -1.77
C ALA A 351 -27.07 -2.22 -0.71
N LYS A 352 -28.04 -3.10 -0.99
CA LYS A 352 -29.04 -3.55 0.01
C LYS A 352 -28.40 -4.21 1.22
N SER A 353 -27.31 -4.95 1.01
CA SER A 353 -26.55 -5.61 2.07
C SER A 353 -25.79 -4.61 2.94
N VAL A 354 -25.32 -3.49 2.37
CA VAL A 354 -24.77 -2.35 3.12
C VAL A 354 -25.84 -1.65 3.96
N ASP A 355 -27.04 -1.40 3.41
CA ASP A 355 -28.16 -0.85 4.18
C ASP A 355 -28.52 -1.76 5.37
N ARG A 356 -28.50 -3.08 5.18
CA ARG A 356 -28.72 -4.06 6.25
C ARG A 356 -27.61 -4.02 7.31
N ALA A 357 -26.35 -3.94 6.92
CA ALA A 357 -25.23 -3.79 7.87
C ALA A 357 -25.40 -2.52 8.72
N LYS A 358 -25.85 -1.42 8.10
CA LYS A 358 -26.16 -0.15 8.78
C LYS A 358 -27.36 -0.22 9.73
N GLU A 359 -28.22 -1.23 9.65
CA GLU A 359 -29.22 -1.50 10.70
C GLU A 359 -28.59 -2.19 11.92
N GLU A 360 -27.69 -3.15 11.70
CA GLU A 360 -26.95 -3.86 12.77
C GLU A 360 -26.03 -2.91 13.55
N PHE A 361 -25.35 -1.98 12.86
CA PHE A 361 -24.52 -0.94 13.49
C PHE A 361 -25.34 -0.03 14.41
N LYS A 362 -26.55 0.39 14.00
CA LYS A 362 -27.42 1.28 14.79
C LYS A 362 -27.88 0.68 16.12
N ILE A 363 -27.97 -0.66 16.20
CA ILE A 363 -28.37 -1.38 17.42
C ILE A 363 -27.17 -1.95 18.21
N GLY A 364 -25.95 -1.80 17.69
CA GLY A 364 -24.71 -2.21 18.36
C GLY A 364 -24.40 -3.71 18.28
N ASN A 365 -24.99 -4.42 17.32
CA ASN A 365 -24.67 -5.83 17.05
C ASN A 365 -23.32 -5.98 16.33
N LEU A 366 -22.99 -4.98 15.50
CA LEU A 366 -21.72 -4.87 14.77
C LEU A 366 -21.18 -3.43 14.93
N PHE A 367 -19.90 -3.24 14.68
CA PHE A 367 -19.23 -1.93 14.55
C PHE A 367 -18.69 -1.72 13.13
N GLU A 368 -18.24 -2.81 12.53
CA GLU A 368 -17.69 -2.91 11.18
C GLU A 368 -18.03 -4.30 10.61
N ALA A 369 -18.26 -4.39 9.30
CA ALA A 369 -18.44 -5.65 8.59
C ALA A 369 -17.81 -5.58 7.21
N VAL A 370 -17.18 -6.66 6.74
CA VAL A 370 -16.60 -6.75 5.39
C VAL A 370 -17.39 -7.77 4.59
N LEU A 371 -18.30 -7.29 3.75
CA LEU A 371 -19.01 -8.11 2.77
C LEU A 371 -18.28 -8.09 1.42
N SER A 372 -18.50 -9.14 0.63
CA SER A 372 -17.87 -9.38 -0.65
C SER A 372 -18.83 -10.01 -1.66
N GLN A 373 -18.55 -9.78 -2.95
CA GLN A 373 -19.24 -10.40 -4.08
C GLN A 373 -18.22 -10.98 -5.07
N THR A 374 -18.64 -11.99 -5.83
CA THR A 374 -17.79 -12.75 -6.75
C THR A 374 -18.16 -12.44 -8.20
N PHE A 375 -17.16 -12.07 -8.99
CA PHE A 375 -17.21 -11.88 -10.44
C PHE A 375 -16.50 -13.05 -11.13
N ARG A 376 -16.97 -13.48 -12.29
CA ARG A 376 -16.44 -14.64 -13.01
C ARG A 376 -16.19 -14.35 -14.48
N GLU A 377 -15.11 -14.93 -15.00
CA GLU A 377 -14.72 -14.87 -16.42
C GLU A 377 -14.39 -16.28 -16.92
N THR A 378 -14.69 -16.58 -18.17
CA THR A 378 -14.31 -17.86 -18.79
C THR A 378 -12.91 -17.79 -19.38
N LEU A 379 -12.11 -18.85 -19.21
CA LEU A 379 -10.74 -18.91 -19.72
C LEU A 379 -10.67 -19.67 -21.04
N ALA A 380 -10.24 -18.96 -22.08
CA ALA A 380 -9.79 -19.54 -23.34
C ALA A 380 -8.36 -20.15 -23.21
N PRO A 381 -7.93 -21.05 -24.11
CA PRO A 381 -6.62 -21.72 -24.03
C PRO A 381 -5.41 -20.79 -23.88
N GLU A 382 -5.45 -19.63 -24.52
CA GLU A 382 -4.42 -18.59 -24.47
C GLU A 382 -4.31 -17.87 -23.10
N ASN A 383 -5.34 -17.95 -22.27
CA ASN A 383 -5.43 -17.33 -20.95
C ASN A 383 -5.21 -18.34 -19.81
N ALA A 384 -4.28 -19.29 -20.02
CA ALA A 384 -3.80 -20.21 -18.98
C ALA A 384 -3.33 -19.48 -17.70
N PRO A 385 -3.37 -20.13 -16.51
CA PRO A 385 -3.00 -19.52 -15.24
C PRO A 385 -1.64 -18.78 -15.24
N SER A 386 -0.62 -19.34 -15.90
CA SER A 386 0.69 -18.69 -16.05
C SER A 386 0.64 -17.37 -16.81
N THR A 387 -0.22 -17.23 -17.83
CA THR A 387 -0.43 -15.98 -18.57
C THR A 387 -1.01 -14.91 -17.66
N ILE A 388 -1.97 -15.27 -16.81
CA ILE A 388 -2.59 -14.36 -15.82
C ILE A 388 -1.54 -13.93 -14.79
N PHE A 389 -0.72 -14.86 -14.28
CA PHE A 389 0.37 -14.54 -13.33
C PHE A 389 1.38 -13.56 -13.92
N ARG A 390 1.85 -13.78 -15.17
CA ARG A 390 2.78 -12.86 -15.85
C ARG A 390 2.20 -11.44 -15.96
N ARG A 391 0.93 -11.31 -16.36
CA ARG A 391 0.23 -10.01 -16.45
C ARG A 391 0.10 -9.33 -15.09
N LEU A 392 -0.20 -10.09 -14.03
CA LEU A 392 -0.28 -9.56 -12.66
C LEU A 392 1.09 -9.11 -12.13
N ARG A 393 2.14 -9.93 -12.25
CA ARG A 393 3.53 -9.62 -11.82
C ARG A 393 4.05 -8.33 -12.47
N GLN A 394 3.69 -8.06 -13.73
CA GLN A 394 4.07 -6.81 -14.42
C GLN A 394 3.26 -5.60 -13.97
N ARG A 395 1.97 -5.77 -13.63
CA ARG A 395 1.07 -4.65 -13.33
C ARG A 395 1.09 -4.29 -11.84
N ASN A 396 0.96 -5.25 -10.95
CA ASN A 396 0.65 -5.03 -9.54
C ASN A 396 1.78 -5.60 -8.64
N PRO A 397 2.86 -4.84 -8.40
CA PRO A 397 3.88 -5.24 -7.43
C PRO A 397 3.28 -5.26 -6.03
N ALA A 398 3.55 -6.34 -5.29
CA ALA A 398 2.94 -6.68 -4.02
C ALA A 398 3.94 -7.40 -3.09
N PRO A 399 3.78 -7.29 -1.75
CA PRO A 399 4.59 -8.04 -0.78
C PRO A 399 4.27 -9.55 -0.76
N TYR A 400 3.04 -9.95 -1.13
CA TYR A 400 2.62 -11.35 -1.19
C TYR A 400 1.99 -11.68 -2.55
N GLY A 401 2.84 -11.84 -3.57
CA GLY A 401 2.45 -12.38 -4.88
C GLY A 401 2.62 -13.90 -4.94
N PHE A 402 1.69 -14.61 -5.58
CA PHE A 402 1.70 -16.07 -5.61
C PHE A 402 1.06 -16.67 -6.87
N PHE A 403 1.53 -17.87 -7.21
CA PHE A 403 0.91 -18.78 -8.17
C PHE A 403 0.99 -20.20 -7.58
N ILE A 404 -0.15 -20.82 -7.32
CA ILE A 404 -0.28 -22.16 -6.74
C ILE A 404 -1.15 -23.00 -7.65
N ASN A 405 -0.68 -24.20 -8.00
CA ASN A 405 -1.49 -25.25 -8.61
C ASN A 405 -1.90 -26.21 -7.48
N LEU A 406 -3.19 -26.22 -7.14
CA LEU A 406 -3.78 -27.03 -6.08
C LEU A 406 -4.20 -28.44 -6.59
N GLY A 407 -4.04 -28.70 -7.89
CA GLY A 407 -4.60 -29.86 -8.57
C GLY A 407 -6.12 -29.80 -8.74
N GLU A 408 -6.67 -30.82 -9.40
CA GLU A 408 -8.11 -30.93 -9.68
C GLU A 408 -8.63 -29.72 -10.48
N GLN A 409 -7.80 -29.25 -11.43
CA GLN A 409 -8.01 -28.03 -12.21
C GLN A 409 -8.24 -26.76 -11.37
N GLU A 410 -7.78 -26.75 -10.11
CA GLU A 410 -7.85 -25.61 -9.21
C GLU A 410 -6.50 -24.90 -9.06
N TYR A 411 -6.50 -23.57 -9.23
CA TYR A 411 -5.30 -22.73 -9.15
C TYR A 411 -5.60 -21.45 -8.38
N LEU A 412 -4.58 -20.90 -7.72
CA LEU A 412 -4.63 -19.58 -7.10
C LEU A 412 -3.54 -18.68 -7.69
N VAL A 413 -3.94 -17.53 -8.22
CA VAL A 413 -3.03 -16.53 -8.79
C VAL A 413 -3.32 -15.17 -8.16
N GLY A 414 -2.37 -14.58 -7.43
CA GLY A 414 -2.66 -13.38 -6.64
C GLY A 414 -1.48 -12.44 -6.44
N ALA A 415 -1.81 -11.21 -6.03
CA ALA A 415 -0.86 -10.14 -5.71
C ALA A 415 -1.39 -9.36 -4.49
N SER A 416 -1.33 -10.00 -3.32
CA SER A 416 -1.94 -9.50 -2.10
C SER A 416 -1.11 -8.37 -1.47
N PRO A 417 -1.75 -7.24 -1.09
CA PRO A 417 -1.08 -6.15 -0.40
C PRO A 417 -0.82 -6.46 1.08
N GLU A 418 -1.53 -7.44 1.67
CA GLU A 418 -1.67 -7.55 3.13
C GLU A 418 -1.04 -8.83 3.69
N MET A 419 -0.13 -8.63 4.65
CA MET A 419 0.40 -9.69 5.50
C MET A 419 -0.71 -10.23 6.40
N PHE A 420 -0.92 -11.55 6.44
CA PHE A 420 -1.80 -12.14 7.44
C PHE A 420 -1.07 -12.27 8.77
N VAL A 421 -0.18 -13.25 8.90
CA VAL A 421 0.68 -13.45 10.08
C VAL A 421 2.08 -13.88 9.64
N ARG A 422 3.10 -13.24 10.21
CA ARG A 422 4.49 -13.67 10.13
C ARG A 422 5.05 -13.95 11.51
N CYS A 423 5.71 -15.10 11.67
CA CYS A 423 6.36 -15.55 12.90
C CYS A 423 7.82 -15.93 12.61
N GLU A 424 8.77 -15.35 13.34
CA GLU A 424 10.19 -15.68 13.25
C GLU A 424 10.87 -15.67 14.63
N SER A 425 11.83 -16.56 14.86
CA SER A 425 12.60 -16.60 16.11
C SER A 425 13.67 -15.51 16.11
N ILE A 426 13.62 -14.63 17.13
CA ILE A 426 14.53 -13.49 17.31
C ILE A 426 15.47 -13.76 18.49
N GLN A 427 16.78 -13.80 18.23
CA GLN A 427 17.78 -14.13 19.24
C GLN A 427 17.93 -13.05 20.32
N GLU A 428 17.96 -11.77 19.92
CA GLU A 428 18.10 -10.64 20.85
C GLU A 428 16.81 -9.82 20.92
N ASN A 429 16.13 -9.86 22.07
CA ASN A 429 14.94 -9.05 22.37
C ASN A 429 14.78 -8.84 23.89
N ASP A 430 13.91 -7.89 24.28
CA ASP A 430 13.71 -7.49 25.68
C ASP A 430 12.92 -8.50 26.55
N TYR A 431 12.38 -9.58 25.97
CA TYR A 431 11.47 -10.52 26.65
C TYR A 431 12.13 -11.86 26.96
N ARG A 432 12.57 -12.58 25.92
CA ARG A 432 13.25 -13.89 26.04
C ARG A 432 14.10 -14.17 24.80
N PRO A 433 15.40 -14.51 24.94
CA PRO A 433 16.23 -14.91 23.81
C PRO A 433 15.63 -16.08 23.01
N GLY A 434 15.63 -15.95 21.69
CA GLY A 434 15.04 -16.93 20.77
C GLY A 434 13.50 -16.96 20.76
N ALA A 435 12.82 -16.01 21.41
CA ALA A 435 11.36 -15.92 21.36
C ALA A 435 10.85 -15.73 19.93
N MET A 436 9.70 -16.36 19.65
CA MET A 436 9.00 -16.19 18.38
C MET A 436 8.34 -14.81 18.38
N ARG A 437 8.84 -13.90 17.54
CA ARG A 437 8.20 -12.61 17.25
C ARG A 437 7.06 -12.88 16.27
N VAL A 438 5.86 -12.45 16.63
CA VAL A 438 4.67 -12.45 15.77
C VAL A 438 4.40 -11.03 15.30
N GLU A 439 4.15 -10.83 14.01
CA GLU A 439 3.77 -9.55 13.44
C GLU A 439 2.67 -9.66 12.38
N THR A 440 1.96 -8.55 12.21
CA THR A 440 0.90 -8.35 11.21
C THR A 440 0.93 -6.89 10.75
N CYS A 441 0.27 -6.59 9.63
CA CYS A 441 0.23 -5.25 9.05
C CYS A 441 -1.19 -4.92 8.55
N PRO A 442 -2.17 -4.64 9.44
CA PRO A 442 -3.52 -4.29 9.03
C PRO A 442 -3.53 -3.05 8.11
N ILE A 443 -4.24 -3.16 6.99
CA ILE A 443 -4.35 -2.12 5.97
C ILE A 443 -5.78 -1.58 5.93
N SER A 444 -5.94 -0.27 5.90
CA SER A 444 -7.20 0.39 5.57
C SER A 444 -6.93 1.77 4.97
N GLY A 445 -7.85 2.29 4.18
CA GLY A 445 -7.64 3.51 3.40
C GLY A 445 -6.77 3.29 2.16
N THR A 446 -7.34 3.58 0.99
CA THR A 446 -6.67 3.45 -0.30
C THR A 446 -6.96 4.65 -1.19
N VAL A 447 -5.94 5.27 -1.77
CA VAL A 447 -6.09 6.24 -2.86
C VAL A 447 -5.18 5.90 -4.03
N ALA A 448 -5.56 6.25 -5.26
CA ALA A 448 -4.69 6.08 -6.41
C ALA A 448 -3.50 7.07 -6.38
N ARG A 449 -2.39 6.74 -7.05
CA ARG A 449 -1.26 7.65 -7.29
C ARG A 449 -1.66 8.82 -8.21
N GLY A 450 -1.17 10.01 -7.89
CA GLY A 450 -1.34 11.21 -8.69
C GLY A 450 -0.55 11.17 -10.00
N ALA A 451 -0.84 12.11 -10.90
CA ALA A 451 -0.09 12.29 -12.14
C ALA A 451 1.32 12.88 -11.88
N ASP A 452 1.51 13.56 -10.75
CA ASP A 452 2.78 14.11 -10.30
C ASP A 452 2.89 14.13 -8.75
N ALA A 453 4.04 14.61 -8.25
CA ALA A 453 4.36 14.66 -6.82
C ALA A 453 3.48 15.64 -6.01
N LEU A 454 2.86 16.64 -6.64
CA LEU A 454 1.95 17.58 -5.96
C LEU A 454 0.58 16.93 -5.78
N GLU A 455 0.09 16.26 -6.81
CA GLU A 455 -1.15 15.50 -6.71
C GLU A 455 -1.00 14.32 -5.73
N ASP A 456 0.12 13.59 -5.75
CA ASP A 456 0.44 12.58 -4.73
C ASP A 456 0.37 13.18 -3.31
N ALA A 457 1.00 14.35 -3.08
CA ALA A 457 0.98 14.99 -1.76
C ALA A 457 -0.43 15.41 -1.32
N LEU A 458 -1.27 15.89 -2.24
CA LEU A 458 -2.68 16.20 -1.98
C LEU A 458 -3.50 14.95 -1.66
N ARG A 459 -3.28 13.84 -2.39
CA ARG A 459 -3.98 12.56 -2.17
C ARG A 459 -3.54 11.88 -0.87
N VAL A 460 -2.26 11.95 -0.51
CA VAL A 460 -1.76 11.55 0.82
C VAL A 460 -2.43 12.39 1.91
N LYS A 461 -2.50 13.72 1.74
CA LYS A 461 -3.17 14.61 2.70
C LYS A 461 -4.65 14.26 2.87
N SER A 462 -5.39 13.98 1.79
CA SER A 462 -6.80 13.58 1.90
C SER A 462 -6.97 12.23 2.59
N LEU A 463 -6.09 11.25 2.31
CA LEU A 463 -6.11 9.94 2.97
C LEU A 463 -5.83 10.06 4.48
N VAL A 464 -4.78 10.79 4.87
CA VAL A 464 -4.41 10.99 6.29
C VAL A 464 -5.46 11.80 7.06
N MET A 465 -6.19 12.70 6.40
CA MET A 465 -7.22 13.54 7.04
C MET A 465 -8.64 12.93 7.00
N ASN A 466 -8.83 11.78 6.34
CA ASN A 466 -10.13 11.12 6.30
C ASN A 466 -10.42 10.38 7.62
N GLN A 467 -11.51 10.78 8.28
CA GLN A 467 -11.95 10.23 9.57
C GLN A 467 -12.59 8.83 9.45
N LYS A 468 -13.13 8.46 8.27
CA LYS A 468 -13.62 7.09 7.99
C LYS A 468 -12.46 6.11 8.10
N GLU A 469 -11.44 6.27 7.24
CA GLU A 469 -10.27 5.39 7.18
C GLU A 469 -9.47 5.38 8.50
N GLU A 470 -9.40 6.52 9.21
CA GLU A 470 -8.78 6.56 10.54
C GLU A 470 -9.52 5.69 11.56
N SER A 471 -10.86 5.69 11.52
CA SER A 471 -11.68 4.91 12.44
C SER A 471 -11.61 3.41 12.12
N GLU A 472 -11.70 3.06 10.84
CA GLU A 472 -11.56 1.69 10.31
C GLU A 472 -10.20 1.07 10.71
N LEU A 473 -9.09 1.73 10.35
CA LEU A 473 -7.75 1.25 10.68
C LEU A 473 -7.53 1.14 12.20
N THR A 474 -8.17 2.00 12.99
CA THR A 474 -8.11 1.92 14.46
C THR A 474 -8.80 0.66 14.99
N MET A 475 -9.99 0.33 14.50
CA MET A 475 -10.71 -0.88 14.91
C MET A 475 -9.98 -2.16 14.50
N CYS A 476 -9.48 -2.21 13.25
CA CYS A 476 -8.62 -3.31 12.78
C CYS A 476 -7.39 -3.50 13.68
N THR A 477 -6.72 -2.40 14.05
CA THR A 477 -5.51 -2.44 14.89
C THR A 477 -5.81 -2.88 16.33
N ASP A 478 -6.93 -2.44 16.93
CA ASP A 478 -7.25 -2.82 18.31
C ASP A 478 -7.70 -4.28 18.43
N VAL A 479 -8.39 -4.84 17.43
CA VAL A 479 -8.69 -6.29 17.40
C VAL A 479 -7.42 -7.11 17.17
N ASP A 480 -6.55 -6.70 16.27
CA ASP A 480 -5.25 -7.35 16.05
C ASP A 480 -4.39 -7.37 17.33
N ARG A 481 -4.36 -6.27 18.09
CA ARG A 481 -3.71 -6.20 19.40
C ARG A 481 -4.37 -7.12 20.43
N ASN A 482 -5.69 -7.26 20.41
CA ASN A 482 -6.43 -8.19 21.26
C ASN A 482 -6.04 -9.64 20.95
N ASP A 483 -6.01 -10.02 19.66
CA ASP A 483 -5.69 -11.37 19.21
C ASP A 483 -4.26 -11.77 19.62
N LYS A 484 -3.28 -10.86 19.48
CA LYS A 484 -1.92 -11.06 20.01
C LYS A 484 -1.89 -11.17 21.53
N SER A 485 -2.64 -10.32 22.24
CA SER A 485 -2.60 -10.26 23.71
C SER A 485 -2.98 -11.58 24.39
N ARG A 486 -3.80 -12.41 23.72
CA ARG A 486 -4.19 -13.74 24.19
C ARG A 486 -3.02 -14.73 24.28
N ILE A 487 -2.00 -14.61 23.42
CA ILE A 487 -0.90 -15.59 23.27
C ILE A 487 0.51 -15.02 23.47
N CYS A 488 0.66 -13.69 23.50
CA CYS A 488 1.95 -13.01 23.66
C CYS A 488 2.33 -12.79 25.14
N GLU A 489 3.62 -12.56 25.38
CA GLU A 489 4.17 -12.14 26.68
C GLU A 489 3.53 -10.82 27.11
N PRO A 490 3.06 -10.67 28.36
CA PRO A 490 2.41 -9.44 28.82
C PRO A 490 3.28 -8.19 28.63
N GLY A 491 2.74 -7.18 27.95
CA GLY A 491 3.45 -5.94 27.61
C GLY A 491 4.27 -6.00 26.31
N SER A 492 4.39 -7.17 25.67
CA SER A 492 5.14 -7.31 24.41
C SER A 492 4.39 -6.84 23.15
N VAL A 493 3.06 -6.73 23.22
CA VAL A 493 2.23 -6.30 22.09
C VAL A 493 2.33 -4.79 21.88
N GLN A 494 2.93 -4.37 20.77
CA GLN A 494 3.25 -2.98 20.47
C GLN A 494 2.87 -2.60 19.03
N VAL A 495 2.32 -1.39 18.86
CA VAL A 495 2.12 -0.76 17.55
C VAL A 495 3.40 0.02 17.23
N ILE A 496 4.25 -0.56 16.38
CA ILE A 496 5.56 0.00 16.01
C ILE A 496 5.51 0.92 14.79
N GLY A 497 4.42 0.85 14.01
CA GLY A 497 4.07 1.80 12.97
C GLY A 497 2.58 2.10 13.02
N ARG A 498 2.19 3.37 12.89
CA ARG A 498 0.78 3.78 12.87
C ARG A 498 0.51 4.77 11.74
N ARG A 499 -0.55 4.50 10.96
CA ARG A 499 -0.98 5.22 9.77
C ARG A 499 0.19 5.55 8.83
N GLN A 500 1.12 4.60 8.69
CA GLN A 500 2.28 4.75 7.82
C GLN A 500 1.83 4.75 6.36
N ILE A 501 2.37 5.68 5.57
CA ILE A 501 2.05 5.83 4.16
C ILE A 501 2.92 4.89 3.34
N GLU A 502 2.31 3.86 2.79
CA GLU A 502 2.95 2.96 1.83
C GLU A 502 2.57 3.37 0.41
N MET A 503 3.57 3.73 -0.39
CA MET A 503 3.38 4.12 -1.79
C MET A 503 3.74 2.97 -2.72
N TYR A 504 2.73 2.47 -3.42
CA TYR A 504 2.85 1.48 -4.48
C TYR A 504 2.91 2.17 -5.86
N SER A 505 3.08 1.40 -6.93
CA SER A 505 3.18 1.92 -8.30
C SER A 505 1.89 2.65 -8.76
N ARG A 506 0.72 2.19 -8.31
CA ARG A 506 -0.60 2.76 -8.65
C ARG A 506 -1.44 3.20 -7.47
N LEU A 507 -1.15 2.75 -6.25
CA LEU A 507 -1.95 3.00 -5.05
C LEU A 507 -1.09 3.59 -3.92
N ILE A 508 -1.76 4.18 -2.94
CA ILE A 508 -1.22 4.62 -1.67
C ILE A 508 -2.13 4.05 -0.58
N HIS A 509 -1.53 3.40 0.42
CA HIS A 509 -2.23 2.79 1.54
C HIS A 509 -1.81 3.42 2.86
N THR A 510 -2.73 3.48 3.84
CA THR A 510 -2.38 3.67 5.25
C THR A 510 -2.29 2.31 5.94
N VAL A 511 -1.19 2.07 6.66
CA VAL A 511 -0.90 0.77 7.27
C VAL A 511 -0.40 0.96 8.71
N ASP A 512 -0.96 0.18 9.63
CA ASP A 512 -0.43 0.01 10.98
C ASP A 512 0.45 -1.26 11.01
N HIS A 513 1.43 -1.30 11.91
CA HIS A 513 2.38 -2.42 12.05
C HIS A 513 2.44 -2.81 13.52
N VAL A 514 1.98 -4.02 13.81
CA VAL A 514 1.84 -4.53 15.17
C VAL A 514 2.73 -5.74 15.36
N GLU A 515 3.53 -5.74 16.41
CA GLU A 515 4.34 -6.89 16.83
C GLU A 515 4.03 -7.36 18.25
N GLY A 516 4.38 -8.60 18.56
CA GLY A 516 4.36 -9.20 19.88
C GLY A 516 5.33 -10.38 19.95
N TYR A 517 5.56 -10.93 21.14
CA TYR A 517 6.45 -12.10 21.33
C TYR A 517 5.68 -13.22 22.02
N LEU A 518 5.67 -14.44 21.44
CA LEU A 518 4.86 -15.55 21.94
C LEU A 518 5.38 -16.11 23.28
N ARG A 519 4.44 -16.37 24.21
CA ARG A 519 4.73 -17.11 25.46
C ARG A 519 5.22 -18.53 25.16
N PRO A 520 6.05 -19.16 26.01
CA PRO A 520 6.74 -20.40 25.66
C PRO A 520 5.80 -21.60 25.39
N GLU A 521 4.55 -21.53 25.84
CA GLU A 521 3.51 -22.54 25.61
C GLU A 521 2.73 -22.40 24.28
N PHE A 522 3.01 -21.38 23.46
CA PHE A 522 2.38 -21.17 22.14
C PHE A 522 3.38 -21.26 20.99
N ASP A 523 2.89 -21.70 19.84
CA ASP A 523 3.64 -21.79 18.59
C ASP A 523 3.06 -20.89 17.48
N ALA A 524 3.70 -20.87 16.32
CA ALA A 524 3.28 -20.02 15.21
C ALA A 524 1.89 -20.38 14.65
N LEU A 525 1.41 -21.62 14.84
CA LEU A 525 0.05 -22.01 14.44
C LEU A 525 -1.00 -21.50 15.42
N ASP A 526 -0.66 -21.33 16.71
CA ASP A 526 -1.53 -20.59 17.64
C ASP A 526 -1.63 -19.11 17.24
N ALA A 527 -0.52 -18.54 16.77
CA ALA A 527 -0.49 -17.19 16.22
C ALA A 527 -1.40 -17.05 14.99
N PHE A 528 -1.29 -17.97 14.02
CA PHE A 528 -2.18 -18.04 12.86
C PHE A 528 -3.65 -18.10 13.31
N LEU A 529 -4.01 -19.09 14.13
CA LEU A 529 -5.39 -19.37 14.54
C LEU A 529 -6.03 -18.26 15.37
N CYS A 530 -5.28 -17.57 16.23
CA CYS A 530 -5.84 -16.46 17.02
C CYS A 530 -6.20 -15.25 16.16
N HIS A 531 -5.49 -15.03 15.05
CA HIS A 531 -5.79 -13.94 14.11
C HIS A 531 -6.86 -14.36 13.08
N THR A 532 -7.18 -15.65 12.93
CA THR A 532 -8.18 -16.12 11.95
C THR A 532 -9.57 -15.53 12.21
N TRP A 533 -10.20 -14.84 11.27
CA TRP A 533 -9.59 -14.05 10.18
C TRP A 533 -9.47 -12.57 10.56
N ALA A 534 -8.66 -11.84 9.81
CA ALA A 534 -8.42 -10.43 10.06
C ALA A 534 -9.71 -9.62 9.92
N VAL A 535 -9.81 -8.52 10.67
CA VAL A 535 -10.98 -7.62 10.63
C VAL A 535 -11.17 -7.03 9.22
N THR A 536 -10.07 -6.73 8.53
CA THR A 536 -9.99 -6.27 7.12
C THR A 536 -10.68 -7.20 6.11
N VAL A 537 -11.02 -8.43 6.51
CA VAL A 537 -11.81 -9.38 5.70
C VAL A 537 -13.05 -9.93 6.43
N THR A 538 -13.34 -9.52 7.66
CA THR A 538 -14.50 -10.03 8.44
C THR A 538 -15.34 -8.89 9.01
N GLY A 539 -14.78 -8.14 9.96
CA GLY A 539 -15.42 -7.07 10.71
C GLY A 539 -15.27 -7.24 12.22
N ALA A 540 -15.99 -6.42 12.98
CA ALA A 540 -15.92 -6.38 14.44
C ALA A 540 -17.32 -6.18 15.06
N PRO A 541 -17.69 -6.90 16.14
CA PRO A 541 -16.95 -7.99 16.78
C PRO A 541 -16.82 -9.24 15.89
N LYS A 542 -15.64 -9.89 15.89
CA LYS A 542 -15.25 -10.91 14.89
C LYS A 542 -16.28 -12.02 14.68
N THR A 543 -16.68 -12.76 15.73
CA THR A 543 -17.65 -13.87 15.62
C THR A 543 -19.01 -13.42 15.07
N TRP A 544 -19.48 -12.23 15.46
CA TRP A 544 -20.75 -11.66 14.97
C TRP A 544 -20.63 -11.22 13.51
N ALA A 545 -19.48 -10.66 13.12
CA ALA A 545 -19.21 -10.29 11.74
C ALA A 545 -19.09 -11.52 10.83
N ILE A 546 -18.46 -12.61 11.29
CA ILE A 546 -18.40 -13.88 10.56
C ILE A 546 -19.81 -14.49 10.38
N GLN A 547 -20.67 -14.46 11.41
CA GLN A 547 -22.06 -14.89 11.27
C GLN A 547 -22.83 -13.99 10.28
N PHE A 548 -22.61 -12.67 10.32
CA PHE A 548 -23.24 -11.74 9.38
C PHE A 548 -22.78 -11.97 7.93
N VAL A 549 -21.51 -12.31 7.71
CA VAL A 549 -20.97 -12.75 6.42
C VAL A 549 -21.67 -14.03 5.94
N GLU A 550 -21.78 -15.05 6.79
CA GLU A 550 -22.48 -16.31 6.48
C GLU A 550 -23.96 -16.08 6.14
N ASP A 551 -24.61 -15.13 6.83
CA ASP A 551 -26.02 -14.78 6.66
C ASP A 551 -26.34 -13.97 5.39
N MET A 552 -25.39 -13.17 4.90
CA MET A 552 -25.63 -12.18 3.85
C MET A 552 -25.01 -12.54 2.49
N GLU A 553 -23.86 -13.19 2.47
CA GLU A 553 -23.19 -13.56 1.22
C GLU A 553 -23.87 -14.77 0.55
N GLN A 554 -23.95 -14.76 -0.78
CA GLN A 554 -24.72 -15.76 -1.54
C GLN A 554 -23.94 -17.08 -1.79
N THR A 555 -22.62 -17.05 -1.69
CA THR A 555 -21.74 -18.20 -1.99
C THR A 555 -20.58 -18.29 -0.99
N PRO A 556 -20.06 -19.50 -0.68
CA PRO A 556 -18.88 -19.66 0.16
C PRO A 556 -17.67 -18.89 -0.39
N ARG A 557 -16.83 -18.42 0.52
CA ARG A 557 -15.61 -17.66 0.16
C ARG A 557 -14.50 -18.55 -0.40
N CYS A 558 -14.56 -19.86 -0.15
CA CYS A 558 -13.51 -20.82 -0.48
C CYS A 558 -12.14 -20.30 0.04
N TRP A 559 -11.26 -19.87 -0.86
CA TRP A 559 -9.96 -19.34 -0.52
C TRP A 559 -9.96 -17.85 -0.13
N TYR A 560 -10.94 -17.03 -0.54
CA TYR A 560 -10.93 -15.56 -0.35
C TYR A 560 -11.03 -15.14 1.12
N GLY A 561 -10.14 -14.24 1.56
CA GLY A 561 -10.06 -13.82 2.96
C GLY A 561 -9.43 -14.85 3.90
N GLY A 562 -9.03 -16.01 3.36
CA GLY A 562 -8.08 -16.92 3.97
C GLY A 562 -6.63 -16.44 3.81
N ALA A 563 -5.68 -17.38 3.73
CA ALA A 563 -4.26 -17.06 3.61
C ALA A 563 -3.50 -18.02 2.66
N VAL A 564 -2.33 -17.57 2.19
CA VAL A 564 -1.34 -18.37 1.47
C VAL A 564 0.05 -18.12 2.03
N GLY A 565 0.92 -19.12 1.95
CA GLY A 565 2.29 -18.98 2.42
C GLY A 565 2.96 -20.29 2.81
N LEU A 566 3.78 -20.24 3.85
CA LEU A 566 4.56 -21.38 4.34
C LEU A 566 4.55 -21.50 5.87
N VAL A 567 4.58 -22.75 6.34
CA VAL A 567 4.81 -23.17 7.74
C VAL A 567 6.17 -23.86 7.78
N GLY A 568 7.17 -23.23 8.40
CA GLY A 568 8.52 -23.75 8.50
C GLY A 568 8.64 -24.84 9.57
N PHE A 569 9.45 -25.87 9.30
CA PHE A 569 9.77 -26.91 10.30
C PHE A 569 10.84 -26.45 11.31
N ASP A 570 11.41 -25.27 11.13
CA ASP A 570 12.11 -24.50 12.18
C ASP A 570 11.13 -23.80 13.15
N GLY A 571 9.82 -23.89 12.90
CA GLY A 571 8.76 -23.24 13.67
C GLY A 571 8.37 -21.85 13.16
N SER A 572 8.98 -21.37 12.07
CA SER A 572 8.59 -20.10 11.43
C SER A 572 7.25 -20.19 10.69
N LEU A 573 6.67 -19.04 10.39
CA LEU A 573 5.46 -18.90 9.58
C LEU A 573 5.57 -17.63 8.76
N ASN A 574 5.21 -17.66 7.47
CA ASN A 574 5.12 -16.46 6.66
C ASN A 574 3.91 -16.55 5.74
N THR A 575 2.88 -15.74 6.00
CA THR A 575 1.60 -15.81 5.29
C THR A 575 1.06 -14.43 4.92
N GLY A 576 0.45 -14.34 3.73
CA GLY A 576 -0.33 -13.19 3.26
C GLY A 576 -1.80 -13.56 3.13
N LEU A 577 -2.71 -12.59 3.28
CA LEU A 577 -4.14 -12.82 3.03
C LEU A 577 -4.38 -13.08 1.54
N THR A 578 -5.39 -13.88 1.19
CA THR A 578 -5.83 -14.14 -0.20
C THR A 578 -6.69 -13.01 -0.79
N LEU A 579 -6.16 -11.79 -0.70
CA LEU A 579 -6.74 -10.60 -1.32
C LEU A 579 -6.13 -10.36 -2.70
N ARG A 580 -6.89 -9.71 -3.59
CA ARG A 580 -6.49 -9.47 -5.00
C ARG A 580 -6.01 -10.78 -5.66
N THR A 581 -6.88 -11.78 -5.58
CA THR A 581 -6.64 -13.16 -6.01
C THR A 581 -7.64 -13.54 -7.10
N VAL A 582 -7.17 -14.26 -8.10
CA VAL A 582 -7.99 -15.05 -9.03
C VAL A 582 -7.92 -16.49 -8.57
N ARG A 583 -9.05 -17.07 -8.19
CA ARG A 583 -9.21 -18.53 -8.08
C ARG A 583 -9.61 -19.03 -9.45
N ILE A 584 -8.91 -20.02 -9.98
CA ILE A 584 -9.29 -20.67 -11.25
C ILE A 584 -9.75 -22.07 -10.90
N LYS A 585 -10.94 -22.48 -11.37
CA LYS A 585 -11.48 -23.83 -11.21
C LYS A 585 -12.22 -24.22 -12.49
N ASP A 586 -11.86 -25.36 -13.08
CA ASP A 586 -12.50 -25.92 -14.29
C ASP A 586 -12.66 -24.91 -15.45
N GLY A 587 -11.59 -24.15 -15.69
CA GLY A 587 -11.54 -23.13 -16.74
C GLY A 587 -12.28 -21.82 -16.44
N ILE A 588 -12.88 -21.67 -15.25
CA ILE A 588 -13.52 -20.42 -14.80
C ILE A 588 -12.57 -19.67 -13.86
N ALA A 589 -12.33 -18.39 -14.13
CA ALA A 589 -11.64 -17.48 -13.23
C ALA A 589 -12.63 -16.74 -12.34
N GLU A 590 -12.58 -16.98 -11.04
CA GLU A 590 -13.35 -16.30 -9.99
C GLU A 590 -12.51 -15.20 -9.33
N ILE A 591 -13.05 -13.98 -9.31
CA ILE A 591 -12.49 -12.79 -8.66
C ILE A 591 -13.48 -12.33 -7.60
N ARG A 592 -13.15 -12.54 -6.32
CA ARG A 592 -13.96 -12.03 -5.20
C ARG A 592 -13.38 -10.73 -4.65
N ALA A 593 -14.23 -9.75 -4.42
CA ALA A 593 -13.84 -8.44 -3.91
C ALA A 593 -14.86 -7.95 -2.85
N GLY A 594 -14.35 -7.33 -1.78
CA GLY A 594 -15.16 -6.81 -0.69
C GLY A 594 -14.85 -5.37 -0.31
N ALA A 595 -15.77 -4.78 0.44
CA ALA A 595 -15.72 -3.41 0.94
C ALA A 595 -15.96 -3.38 2.45
N THR A 596 -15.28 -2.48 3.15
CA THR A 596 -15.42 -2.32 4.60
C THR A 596 -16.59 -1.41 4.89
N LEU A 597 -17.59 -1.97 5.56
CA LEU A 597 -18.86 -1.32 5.84
C LEU A 597 -18.85 -0.71 7.23
N LEU A 598 -19.16 0.58 7.31
CA LEU A 598 -19.30 1.35 8.54
C LEU A 598 -20.66 2.04 8.60
N THR A 599 -20.97 2.67 9.75
CA THR A 599 -22.22 3.45 9.92
C THR A 599 -22.37 4.56 8.87
N ASP A 600 -21.25 5.17 8.48
CA ASP A 600 -21.21 6.30 7.54
C ASP A 600 -20.95 5.88 6.07
N SER A 601 -20.88 4.57 5.78
CA SER A 601 -20.75 4.05 4.41
C SER A 601 -21.91 4.45 3.50
N ASP A 602 -21.63 4.78 2.24
CA ASP A 602 -22.65 5.07 1.22
C ASP A 602 -22.92 3.82 0.35
N PRO A 603 -24.11 3.20 0.40
CA PRO A 603 -24.35 1.90 -0.22
C PRO A 603 -23.96 1.78 -1.71
N PRO A 604 -24.30 2.74 -2.59
CA PRO A 604 -23.87 2.69 -4.00
C PRO A 604 -22.35 2.86 -4.17
N ALA A 605 -21.70 3.67 -3.33
CA ALA A 605 -20.24 3.85 -3.40
C ALA A 605 -19.48 2.59 -2.97
N GLU A 606 -19.93 1.88 -1.92
CA GLU A 606 -19.28 0.64 -1.47
C GLU A 606 -19.45 -0.49 -2.52
N GLU A 607 -20.61 -0.57 -3.20
CA GLU A 607 -20.81 -1.50 -4.33
C GLU A 607 -19.84 -1.19 -5.47
N LEU A 608 -19.77 0.08 -5.90
CA LEU A 608 -18.81 0.53 -6.92
C LEU A 608 -17.35 0.29 -6.50
N GLU A 609 -17.03 0.40 -5.20
CA GLU A 609 -15.68 0.09 -4.70
C GLU A 609 -15.31 -1.39 -4.88
N THR A 610 -16.24 -2.32 -4.64
CA THR A 610 -15.99 -3.75 -4.90
C THR A 610 -15.76 -4.04 -6.39
N GLU A 611 -16.54 -3.42 -7.27
CA GLU A 611 -16.39 -3.54 -8.72
C GLU A 611 -15.05 -2.96 -9.19
N LEU A 612 -14.65 -1.79 -8.67
CA LEU A 612 -13.34 -1.20 -8.92
C LEU A 612 -12.19 -2.08 -8.42
N LYS A 613 -12.30 -2.67 -7.21
CA LYS A 613 -11.32 -3.62 -6.66
C LYS A 613 -11.19 -4.88 -7.51
N ALA A 614 -12.29 -5.41 -8.05
CA ALA A 614 -12.31 -6.57 -8.93
C ALA A 614 -11.75 -6.24 -10.34
N SER A 615 -12.07 -5.07 -10.88
CA SER A 615 -11.70 -4.66 -12.25
C SER A 615 -10.20 -4.78 -12.55
N ALA A 616 -9.34 -4.49 -11.57
CA ALA A 616 -7.88 -4.61 -11.72
C ALA A 616 -7.39 -6.05 -11.91
N MET A 617 -8.14 -7.04 -11.42
CA MET A 617 -7.87 -8.48 -11.59
C MET A 617 -8.51 -9.00 -12.87
N ILE A 618 -9.76 -8.61 -13.14
CA ILE A 618 -10.47 -8.91 -14.41
C ILE A 618 -9.66 -8.41 -15.61
N ASP A 619 -9.10 -7.19 -15.53
CA ASP A 619 -8.21 -6.64 -16.57
C ASP A 619 -6.96 -7.50 -16.83
N ALA A 620 -6.47 -8.25 -15.85
CA ALA A 620 -5.35 -9.18 -16.02
C ALA A 620 -5.80 -10.52 -16.65
N VAL A 621 -7.03 -10.96 -16.38
CA VAL A 621 -7.64 -12.14 -17.01
C VAL A 621 -7.99 -11.88 -18.48
N VAL A 622 -8.75 -10.82 -18.75
CA VAL A 622 -9.42 -10.60 -20.04
C VAL A 622 -8.53 -9.90 -21.07
N ARG A 623 -7.72 -8.90 -20.68
CA ARG A 623 -6.96 -8.11 -21.66
C ARG A 623 -5.70 -8.82 -22.10
N GLU A 624 -5.69 -9.27 -23.36
CA GLU A 624 -4.45 -9.53 -24.11
C GLU A 624 -3.48 -8.35 -23.93
N GLY A 625 -2.19 -8.67 -23.81
CA GLY A 625 -1.16 -7.71 -23.48
C GLY A 625 -0.84 -6.73 -24.61
N SER A 626 -1.66 -5.71 -24.81
CA SER A 626 -1.17 -4.45 -25.36
C SER A 626 -0.10 -3.90 -24.40
N GLY A 627 1.11 -3.66 -24.93
CA GLY A 627 2.32 -3.31 -24.19
C GLY A 627 2.34 -1.94 -23.50
N ASP A 628 1.17 -1.33 -23.27
CA ASP A 628 1.01 -0.01 -22.65
C ASP A 628 1.20 -0.04 -21.11
N GLY A 629 1.77 -1.14 -20.59
CA GLY A 629 2.33 -1.21 -19.23
C GLY A 629 3.63 -0.41 -19.09
N ALA A 630 4.29 -0.08 -20.20
CA ALA A 630 5.44 0.83 -20.25
C ALA A 630 5.01 2.23 -20.72
N ASN A 631 5.51 3.26 -20.05
CA ASN A 631 5.25 4.66 -20.37
C ASN A 631 3.77 5.10 -20.30
N GLY A 632 3.23 4.99 -19.08
CA GLY A 632 2.49 6.11 -18.48
C GLY A 632 3.32 7.40 -18.33
N SER A 633 4.25 7.68 -19.25
CA SER A 633 4.60 9.07 -19.53
C SER A 633 3.29 9.73 -19.91
N VAL A 634 2.91 10.80 -19.20
CA VAL A 634 1.84 11.67 -19.65
C VAL A 634 2.31 12.27 -20.98
N ALA A 635 1.98 11.60 -22.09
CA ALA A 635 2.08 12.17 -23.41
C ALA A 635 1.31 13.49 -23.32
N PRO A 636 1.96 14.65 -23.53
CA PRO A 636 1.41 15.93 -23.12
C PRO A 636 0.04 16.09 -23.78
N LYS A 637 -1.01 15.99 -22.95
CA LYS A 637 -2.39 15.98 -23.43
C LYS A 637 -2.66 17.37 -24.00
N ASN A 638 -2.70 17.42 -25.32
CA ASN A 638 -2.54 18.59 -26.17
C ASN A 638 -1.09 19.12 -26.20
N ALA A 639 -0.58 19.37 -27.41
CA ALA A 639 0.62 20.18 -27.58
C ALA A 639 0.38 21.54 -26.89
N PRO A 640 1.38 22.08 -26.15
CA PRO A 640 1.20 23.32 -25.42
C PRO A 640 0.81 24.42 -26.41
N GLU A 641 -0.36 25.01 -26.20
CA GLU A 641 -0.88 26.05 -27.09
C GLU A 641 0.07 27.27 -27.10
N MET A 642 0.82 27.42 -28.19
CA MET A 642 1.94 28.36 -28.28
C MET A 642 1.48 29.78 -28.68
N VAL A 643 0.58 30.38 -27.89
CA VAL A 643 0.02 31.74 -28.09
C VAL A 643 1.07 32.86 -28.06
N GLY A 644 2.28 32.56 -27.62
CA GLY A 644 3.46 33.41 -27.59
C GLY A 644 4.36 33.30 -28.82
N THR A 645 4.10 32.37 -29.75
CA THR A 645 4.98 32.15 -30.93
C THR A 645 5.19 33.44 -31.71
N GLY A 646 6.46 33.76 -31.98
CA GLY A 646 6.87 34.96 -32.72
C GLY A 646 6.92 36.24 -31.86
N LYS A 647 6.43 36.22 -30.63
CA LYS A 647 6.39 37.39 -29.73
C LYS A 647 7.64 37.53 -28.89
N THR A 648 8.10 38.77 -28.69
CA THR A 648 9.22 39.13 -27.82
C THR A 648 8.71 39.79 -26.54
N ILE A 649 9.05 39.17 -25.40
CA ILE A 649 8.62 39.61 -24.07
C ILE A 649 9.85 40.08 -23.28
N ILE A 650 9.76 41.25 -22.65
CA ILE A 650 10.77 41.70 -21.68
C ILE A 650 10.21 41.50 -20.27
N LEU A 651 10.91 40.74 -19.44
CA LEU A 651 10.62 40.56 -18.02
C LEU A 651 11.57 41.46 -17.22
N ILE A 652 11.06 42.52 -16.61
CA ILE A 652 11.84 43.38 -15.72
C ILE A 652 11.85 42.73 -14.34
N ASP A 653 13.04 42.37 -13.87
CA ASP A 653 13.32 41.73 -12.58
C ASP A 653 13.55 42.79 -11.48
N HIS A 654 12.61 42.87 -10.54
CA HIS A 654 12.65 43.69 -9.34
C HIS A 654 13.28 42.96 -8.15
N GLU A 655 14.27 42.11 -8.42
CA GLU A 655 15.08 41.37 -7.43
C GLU A 655 14.30 40.32 -6.64
N ASP A 656 13.41 39.61 -7.34
CA ASP A 656 12.62 38.51 -6.76
C ASP A 656 13.15 37.12 -7.15
N SER A 657 13.26 36.24 -6.16
CA SER A 657 13.79 34.88 -6.32
C SER A 657 12.95 33.98 -7.24
N PHE A 658 11.68 34.30 -7.51
CA PHE A 658 10.76 33.55 -8.36
C PHE A 658 10.76 34.00 -9.83
N VAL A 659 11.46 35.08 -10.18
CA VAL A 659 11.43 35.70 -11.52
C VAL A 659 11.78 34.72 -12.66
N HIS A 660 12.65 33.73 -12.41
CA HIS A 660 13.01 32.74 -13.41
C HIS A 660 11.93 31.66 -13.62
N THR A 661 11.09 31.38 -12.63
CA THR A 661 9.92 30.49 -12.75
C THR A 661 8.82 31.16 -13.58
N LEU A 662 8.52 32.43 -13.29
CA LEU A 662 7.62 33.24 -14.12
C LEU A 662 8.13 33.35 -15.55
N GLY A 663 9.43 33.64 -15.71
CA GLY A 663 10.11 33.64 -17.01
C GLY A 663 10.12 32.27 -17.72
N ASN A 664 10.01 31.16 -17.00
CA ASN A 664 9.86 29.82 -17.59
C ASN A 664 8.43 29.64 -18.12
N TYR A 665 7.40 29.94 -17.33
CA TYR A 665 6.00 29.84 -17.75
C TYR A 665 5.73 30.68 -19.02
N LEU A 666 6.27 31.91 -19.06
CA LEU A 666 6.19 32.78 -20.23
C LEU A 666 6.88 32.20 -21.48
N ARG A 667 7.92 31.36 -21.32
CA ARG A 667 8.58 30.67 -22.46
C ARG A 667 7.80 29.44 -22.92
N GLN A 668 7.04 28.79 -22.04
CA GLN A 668 6.19 27.63 -22.40
C GLN A 668 5.05 27.99 -23.35
N THR A 669 4.69 29.28 -23.47
CA THR A 669 3.76 29.75 -24.51
C THR A 669 4.42 29.92 -25.89
N GLY A 670 5.72 29.65 -26.04
CA GLY A 670 6.47 29.84 -27.28
C GLY A 670 7.06 31.25 -27.46
N ALA A 671 6.94 32.14 -26.47
CA ALA A 671 7.47 33.50 -26.54
C ALA A 671 8.99 33.59 -26.29
N VAL A 672 9.64 34.55 -26.95
CA VAL A 672 11.06 34.89 -26.72
C VAL A 672 11.17 35.83 -25.53
N VAL A 673 11.41 35.26 -24.34
CA VAL A 673 11.48 36.03 -23.08
C VAL A 673 12.92 36.41 -22.73
N LYS A 674 13.23 37.71 -22.71
CA LYS A 674 14.48 38.28 -22.18
C LYS A 674 14.23 38.88 -20.79
N THR A 675 15.05 38.51 -19.81
CA THR A 675 14.97 39.06 -18.45
C THR A 675 16.00 40.18 -18.30
N LEU A 676 15.58 41.36 -17.80
CA LEU A 676 16.44 42.51 -17.52
C LEU A 676 16.31 42.89 -16.05
N ARG A 677 17.42 43.11 -15.34
CA ARG A 677 17.38 43.65 -13.98
C ARG A 677 16.86 45.08 -14.00
N SER A 678 15.96 45.39 -13.08
CA SER A 678 15.33 46.71 -12.91
C SER A 678 16.34 47.86 -12.75
N GLY A 679 15.87 49.08 -13.05
CA GLY A 679 16.68 50.30 -13.03
C GLY A 679 16.92 50.90 -14.41
N PRO A 680 17.71 52.00 -14.50
CA PRO A 680 17.81 52.82 -15.71
C PRO A 680 18.31 52.08 -16.96
N SER A 681 19.14 51.05 -16.79
CA SER A 681 19.64 50.22 -17.89
C SER A 681 18.54 49.41 -18.57
N ALA A 682 17.54 48.92 -17.84
CA ALA A 682 16.41 48.21 -18.44
C ALA A 682 15.55 49.15 -19.29
N LEU A 683 15.26 50.35 -18.76
CA LEU A 683 14.50 51.39 -19.48
C LEU A 683 15.22 51.82 -20.76
N ALA A 684 16.51 52.14 -20.68
CA ALA A 684 17.33 52.48 -21.83
C ALA A 684 17.43 51.35 -22.87
N THR A 685 17.40 50.08 -22.43
CA THR A 685 17.36 48.92 -23.33
C THR A 685 16.02 48.82 -24.08
N ILE A 686 14.91 49.08 -23.39
CA ILE A 686 13.57 49.10 -24.01
C ILE A 686 13.45 50.27 -24.99
N GLU A 687 13.92 51.47 -24.64
CA GLU A 687 13.98 52.62 -25.55
C GLU A 687 14.81 52.28 -26.81
N SER A 688 16.02 51.74 -26.63
CA SER A 688 16.89 51.32 -27.75
C SER A 688 16.23 50.26 -28.64
N MET A 689 15.45 49.34 -28.07
CA MET A 689 14.70 48.34 -28.83
C MET A 689 13.60 48.98 -29.68
N VAL A 690 12.87 49.96 -29.14
CA VAL A 690 11.83 50.69 -29.89
C VAL A 690 12.46 51.54 -31.01
N GLU A 691 13.55 52.26 -30.73
CA GLU A 691 14.28 53.06 -31.72
C GLU A 691 14.86 52.20 -32.86
N ALA A 692 15.32 50.98 -32.55
CA ALA A 692 15.79 50.02 -33.54
C ALA A 692 14.67 49.29 -34.31
N GLY A 693 13.39 49.66 -34.12
CA GLY A 693 12.24 49.02 -34.76
C GLY A 693 11.88 47.63 -34.21
N ASN A 694 12.52 47.19 -33.13
CA ASN A 694 12.32 45.89 -32.47
C ASN A 694 11.55 46.04 -31.15
N LYS A 695 10.48 46.85 -31.15
CA LYS A 695 9.60 47.07 -29.99
C LYS A 695 9.09 45.72 -29.44
N PRO A 696 9.15 45.49 -28.10
CA PRO A 696 8.62 44.27 -27.51
C PRO A 696 7.08 44.25 -27.55
N ASP A 697 6.51 43.05 -27.64
CA ASP A 697 5.06 42.83 -27.69
C ASP A 697 4.38 43.02 -26.33
N MET A 698 5.13 42.84 -25.25
CA MET A 698 4.69 43.07 -23.87
C MET A 698 5.89 43.19 -22.94
N VAL A 699 5.72 43.96 -21.86
CA VAL A 699 6.64 44.00 -20.72
C VAL A 699 5.95 43.45 -19.47
N ILE A 700 6.63 42.53 -18.81
CA ILE A 700 6.20 41.96 -17.53
C ILE A 700 6.96 42.68 -16.41
N LEU A 701 6.21 43.23 -15.47
CA LEU A 701 6.74 43.82 -14.23
C LEU A 701 6.69 42.74 -13.16
N SER A 702 7.85 42.16 -12.83
CA SER A 702 7.94 41.03 -11.90
C SER A 702 7.51 41.41 -10.47
N PRO A 703 7.30 40.41 -9.60
CA PRO A 703 7.35 40.61 -8.15
C PRO A 703 8.69 41.21 -7.71
N GLY A 704 8.75 41.64 -6.44
CA GLY A 704 9.94 42.19 -5.80
C GLY A 704 9.66 42.51 -4.32
N PRO A 705 10.71 42.73 -3.51
CA PRO A 705 10.58 43.17 -2.11
C PRO A 705 10.21 44.67 -2.04
N GLY A 706 10.03 45.19 -0.83
CA GLY A 706 9.90 46.65 -0.62
C GLY A 706 8.60 47.24 -1.17
N ASN A 707 8.69 48.45 -1.72
CA ASN A 707 7.59 49.25 -2.24
C ASN A 707 7.84 49.60 -3.72
N PRO A 708 6.83 49.94 -4.53
CA PRO A 708 7.04 50.21 -5.95
C PRO A 708 7.95 51.40 -6.25
N SER A 709 8.01 52.36 -5.32
CA SER A 709 8.92 53.52 -5.39
C SER A 709 10.40 53.15 -5.26
N ASP A 710 10.76 52.07 -4.56
CA ASP A 710 12.15 51.60 -4.40
C ASP A 710 12.77 51.21 -5.76
N PHE A 711 11.93 50.74 -6.70
CA PHE A 711 12.31 50.37 -8.06
C PHE A 711 11.92 51.40 -9.13
N ALA A 712 11.36 52.55 -8.70
CA ALA A 712 10.80 53.59 -9.57
C ALA A 712 9.79 53.06 -10.61
N LEU A 713 8.92 52.12 -10.21
CA LEU A 713 7.98 51.42 -11.12
C LEU A 713 7.10 52.35 -11.97
N SER A 714 6.72 53.52 -11.44
CA SER A 714 5.99 54.55 -12.20
C SER A 714 6.73 54.97 -13.48
N LYS A 715 8.06 55.08 -13.47
CA LYS A 715 8.86 55.42 -14.67
C LYS A 715 8.87 54.29 -15.70
N SER A 716 8.86 53.04 -15.23
CA SER A 716 8.69 51.88 -16.11
C SER A 716 7.33 51.97 -16.80
N ILE A 717 6.25 52.21 -16.06
CA ILE A 717 4.89 52.29 -16.60
C ILE A 717 4.73 53.50 -17.54
N GLU A 718 5.24 54.68 -17.20
CA GLU A 718 5.28 55.86 -18.07
C GLU A 718 5.96 55.55 -19.42
N LEU A 719 7.07 54.81 -19.40
CA LEU A 719 7.78 54.40 -20.62
C LEU A 719 6.92 53.46 -21.48
N LEU A 720 6.24 52.49 -20.86
CA LEU A 720 5.34 51.58 -21.55
C LEU A 720 4.18 52.32 -22.21
N ILE A 721 3.56 53.28 -21.50
CA ILE A 721 2.48 54.13 -22.02
C ILE A 721 2.99 54.98 -23.20
N LYS A 722 4.12 55.68 -23.03
CA LYS A 722 4.77 56.54 -24.04
C LYS A 722 5.02 55.81 -25.37
N HIS A 723 5.30 54.51 -25.33
CA HIS A 723 5.60 53.70 -26.51
C HIS A 723 4.49 52.71 -26.88
N GLU A 724 3.30 52.82 -26.27
CA GLU A 724 2.15 51.93 -26.48
C GLU A 724 2.50 50.43 -26.31
N ILE A 725 3.34 50.11 -25.33
CA ILE A 725 3.75 48.73 -25.02
C ILE A 725 2.83 48.18 -23.92
N PRO A 726 2.21 47.01 -24.10
CA PRO A 726 1.45 46.33 -23.05
C PRO A 726 2.25 46.06 -21.78
N GLY A 727 1.60 46.23 -20.63
CA GLY A 727 2.18 45.95 -19.31
C GLY A 727 1.40 44.87 -18.56
N PHE A 728 2.08 43.83 -18.07
CA PHE A 728 1.50 42.87 -17.14
C PHE A 728 2.23 42.88 -15.79
N GLY A 729 1.52 43.10 -14.69
CA GLY A 729 2.11 43.18 -13.35
C GLY A 729 1.87 41.91 -12.52
N VAL A 730 2.87 41.49 -11.76
CA VAL A 730 2.73 40.42 -10.76
C VAL A 730 3.22 40.92 -9.41
N CYS A 731 2.41 40.74 -8.36
CA CYS A 731 2.67 41.17 -6.99
C CYS A 731 3.09 42.66 -6.88
N LEU A 732 4.38 42.96 -6.74
CA LEU A 732 4.92 44.32 -6.77
C LEU A 732 4.55 45.07 -8.07
N GLY A 733 4.46 44.36 -9.20
CA GLY A 733 3.99 44.92 -10.46
C GLY A 733 2.54 45.41 -10.41
N LEU A 734 1.63 44.72 -9.69
CA LEU A 734 0.26 45.22 -9.44
C LEU A 734 0.31 46.48 -8.57
N GLN A 735 1.08 46.42 -7.49
CA GLN A 735 1.20 47.51 -6.53
C GLN A 735 1.71 48.81 -7.20
N GLY A 736 2.70 48.69 -8.09
CA GLY A 736 3.20 49.82 -8.88
C GLY A 736 2.20 50.37 -9.89
N MET A 737 1.32 49.53 -10.47
CA MET A 737 0.21 50.02 -11.31
C MET A 737 -0.83 50.78 -10.49
N VAL A 738 -1.21 50.27 -9.31
CA VAL A 738 -2.14 50.96 -8.40
C VAL A 738 -1.60 52.35 -8.01
N GLU A 739 -0.33 52.44 -7.57
CA GLU A 739 0.28 53.74 -7.24
C GLU A 739 0.41 54.67 -8.45
N HIS A 740 0.82 54.17 -9.61
CA HIS A 740 1.03 55.00 -10.80
C HIS A 740 -0.27 55.65 -11.30
N PHE A 741 -1.39 54.93 -11.28
CA PHE A 741 -2.70 55.47 -11.67
C PHE A 741 -3.39 56.25 -10.53
N GLY A 742 -2.70 56.51 -9.40
CA GLY A 742 -3.18 57.40 -8.33
C GLY A 742 -3.97 56.72 -7.22
N GLY A 743 -4.02 55.39 -7.18
CA GLY A 743 -4.56 54.63 -6.06
C GLY A 743 -3.61 54.54 -4.86
N LYS A 744 -4.10 54.01 -3.74
CA LYS A 744 -3.29 53.81 -2.52
C LYS A 744 -3.04 52.34 -2.19
N LEU A 745 -1.87 52.08 -1.61
CA LEU A 745 -1.51 50.80 -1.01
C LEU A 745 -1.75 50.81 0.50
N GLY A 746 -2.23 49.69 1.02
CA GLY A 746 -2.36 49.39 2.45
C GLY A 746 -1.45 48.24 2.87
N VAL A 747 -1.15 48.15 4.16
CA VAL A 747 -0.46 46.99 4.76
C VAL A 747 -1.52 46.03 5.31
N LEU A 748 -1.42 44.74 4.99
CA LEU A 748 -2.28 43.72 5.56
C LEU A 748 -2.08 43.62 7.08
N GLY A 749 -3.15 43.50 7.85
CA GLY A 749 -3.09 43.26 9.30
C GLY A 749 -2.41 41.93 9.66
N TYR A 750 -2.33 41.00 8.71
CA TYR A 750 -1.58 39.74 8.82
C TYR A 750 -0.83 39.47 7.50
N PRO A 751 0.50 39.30 7.51
CA PRO A 751 1.27 39.13 6.28
C PRO A 751 1.05 37.76 5.63
N MET A 752 0.89 37.76 4.31
CA MET A 752 0.60 36.56 3.52
C MET A 752 1.83 36.17 2.69
N HIS A 753 2.74 35.44 3.32
CA HIS A 753 3.98 34.94 2.72
C HIS A 753 3.95 33.42 2.64
N GLY A 754 3.95 32.85 1.43
CA GLY A 754 3.94 31.39 1.23
C GLY A 754 2.64 30.72 1.67
N LYS A 755 1.50 31.39 1.47
CA LYS A 755 0.17 30.91 1.86
C LYS A 755 -0.76 30.90 0.67
N SER A 756 -1.68 29.95 0.63
CA SER A 756 -2.79 29.98 -0.30
C SER A 756 -3.94 30.85 0.20
N SER A 757 -4.81 31.26 -0.72
CA SER A 757 -6.15 31.79 -0.44
C SER A 757 -7.02 31.56 -1.67
N ASP A 758 -8.32 31.33 -1.46
CA ASP A 758 -9.28 31.40 -2.55
C ASP A 758 -9.45 32.86 -3.03
N VAL A 759 -9.53 33.03 -4.34
CA VAL A 759 -9.93 34.28 -4.98
C VAL A 759 -11.18 34.07 -5.81
N THR A 760 -12.11 35.01 -5.69
CA THR A 760 -13.36 35.08 -6.44
C THR A 760 -13.27 36.18 -7.48
N LEU A 761 -13.65 35.86 -8.72
CA LEU A 761 -13.72 36.81 -9.83
C LEU A 761 -14.90 37.78 -9.63
N THR A 762 -14.71 39.04 -10.02
CA THR A 762 -15.82 40.01 -10.08
C THR A 762 -16.58 39.85 -11.41
N GLU A 763 -17.71 40.55 -11.58
CA GLU A 763 -18.40 40.63 -12.89
C GLU A 763 -17.45 41.06 -14.02
N GLU A 764 -16.57 42.05 -13.75
CA GLU A 764 -15.52 42.51 -14.67
C GLU A 764 -14.41 41.46 -14.86
N GLY A 765 -14.21 40.57 -13.89
CA GLY A 765 -13.24 39.47 -13.96
C GLY A 765 -13.72 38.27 -14.77
N MET A 766 -15.03 38.04 -14.84
CA MET A 766 -15.65 36.92 -15.57
C MET A 766 -15.85 37.17 -17.07
N GLY A 767 -15.59 38.39 -17.57
CA GLY A 767 -15.74 38.73 -18.99
C GLY A 767 -14.74 38.04 -19.91
N ASP A 768 -15.12 37.84 -21.18
CA ASP A 768 -14.22 37.28 -22.22
C ASP A 768 -13.02 38.19 -22.52
N ASP A 769 -13.09 39.48 -22.18
CA ASP A 769 -12.01 40.46 -22.27
C ASP A 769 -11.09 40.50 -21.03
N SER A 770 -11.29 39.61 -20.06
CA SER A 770 -10.51 39.51 -18.82
C SER A 770 -9.30 38.57 -18.95
N ILE A 771 -8.20 38.90 -18.25
CA ILE A 771 -7.08 37.96 -18.06
C ILE A 771 -7.49 36.63 -17.38
N PHE A 772 -8.66 36.57 -16.76
CA PHE A 772 -9.21 35.37 -16.12
C PHE A 772 -10.22 34.59 -16.99
N ALA A 773 -10.43 34.99 -18.25
CA ALA A 773 -11.37 34.32 -19.16
C ALA A 773 -11.15 32.80 -19.22
N GLY A 774 -12.22 32.03 -19.00
CA GLY A 774 -12.22 30.56 -18.99
C GLY A 774 -11.75 29.90 -17.68
N LEU A 775 -11.48 30.66 -16.62
CA LEU A 775 -11.24 30.12 -15.28
C LEU A 775 -12.56 29.97 -14.49
N PRO A 776 -12.60 29.10 -13.45
CA PRO A 776 -13.74 29.05 -12.54
C PRO A 776 -13.92 30.37 -11.79
N GLU A 777 -15.14 30.63 -11.33
CA GLU A 777 -15.51 31.84 -10.56
C GLU A 777 -14.67 32.00 -9.28
N THR A 778 -14.32 30.89 -8.62
CA THR A 778 -13.42 30.88 -7.46
C THR A 778 -12.32 29.82 -7.62
N PHE A 779 -11.08 30.17 -7.25
CA PHE A 779 -9.94 29.24 -7.24
C PHE A 779 -8.82 29.63 -6.27
N GLU A 780 -8.03 28.66 -5.85
CA GLU A 780 -6.89 28.85 -4.93
C GLU A 780 -5.66 29.45 -5.64
N VAL A 781 -5.01 30.43 -4.98
CA VAL A 781 -3.78 31.11 -5.46
C VAL A 781 -2.75 31.38 -4.36
N ALA A 782 -1.49 31.52 -4.76
CA ALA A 782 -0.35 31.76 -3.88
C ALA A 782 -0.11 33.25 -3.55
N ARG A 783 -0.09 33.59 -2.25
CA ARG A 783 0.20 34.93 -1.74
C ARG A 783 1.62 35.02 -1.17
N TYR A 784 2.37 36.02 -1.64
CA TYR A 784 3.68 36.44 -1.12
C TYR A 784 3.74 37.97 -0.97
N HIS A 785 2.78 38.56 -0.26
CA HIS A 785 2.67 40.00 -0.12
C HIS A 785 2.26 40.46 1.29
N SER A 786 2.72 41.66 1.65
CA SER A 786 2.26 42.43 2.81
C SER A 786 1.54 43.71 2.40
N LEU A 787 1.88 44.27 1.25
CA LEU A 787 1.20 45.41 0.64
C LEU A 787 0.07 44.94 -0.27
N HIS A 788 -0.99 45.72 -0.39
CA HIS A 788 -2.12 45.46 -1.30
C HIS A 788 -2.74 46.79 -1.75
N GLY A 789 -3.41 46.80 -2.92
CA GLY A 789 -4.23 47.93 -3.34
C GLY A 789 -5.48 48.06 -2.47
N ILE A 790 -5.74 49.24 -1.92
CA ILE A 790 -6.94 49.52 -1.12
C ILE A 790 -8.12 49.66 -2.09
N ARG A 791 -9.12 48.79 -1.98
CA ARG A 791 -10.27 48.72 -2.89
C ARG A 791 -11.03 50.05 -3.02
N ASP A 792 -11.31 50.69 -1.88
CA ASP A 792 -12.09 51.94 -1.83
C ASP A 792 -11.27 53.17 -2.28
N GLU A 793 -9.96 53.00 -2.49
CA GLU A 793 -9.04 54.01 -3.03
C GLU A 793 -8.48 53.59 -4.40
N MET A 794 -9.18 52.70 -5.12
CA MET A 794 -8.82 52.33 -6.49
C MET A 794 -9.26 53.44 -7.47
N PRO A 795 -8.38 53.91 -8.38
CA PRO A 795 -8.73 54.95 -9.35
C PRO A 795 -9.76 54.43 -10.36
N GLU A 796 -10.60 55.31 -10.90
CA GLU A 796 -11.69 54.92 -11.80
C GLU A 796 -11.20 54.22 -13.08
N GLU A 797 -9.96 54.46 -13.48
CA GLU A 797 -9.31 53.87 -14.65
C GLU A 797 -9.00 52.36 -14.49
N LEU A 798 -8.95 51.84 -13.26
CA LEU A 798 -8.66 50.43 -12.96
C LEU A 798 -9.92 49.67 -12.53
N ARG A 799 -10.31 48.66 -13.32
CA ARG A 799 -11.33 47.67 -12.94
C ARG A 799 -10.70 46.68 -11.96
N VAL A 800 -11.39 46.39 -10.85
CA VAL A 800 -11.03 45.28 -9.96
C VAL A 800 -11.64 44.00 -10.51
N THR A 801 -10.80 43.04 -10.88
CA THR A 801 -11.20 41.81 -11.58
C THR A 801 -11.19 40.56 -10.71
N ALA A 802 -10.44 40.55 -9.60
CA ALA A 802 -10.47 39.46 -8.62
C ALA A 802 -10.27 39.98 -7.19
N LEU A 803 -10.92 39.31 -6.23
CA LEU A 803 -10.92 39.62 -4.80
C LEU A 803 -10.72 38.35 -3.97
N THR A 804 -10.22 38.49 -2.75
CA THR A 804 -10.32 37.46 -1.69
C THR A 804 -11.62 37.63 -0.90
N GLU A 805 -11.98 36.64 -0.08
CA GLU A 805 -13.09 36.75 0.90
C GLU A 805 -12.92 37.95 1.86
N ASP A 806 -11.68 38.25 2.30
CA ASP A 806 -11.36 39.41 3.12
C ASP A 806 -11.32 40.75 2.35
N GLY A 807 -11.78 40.76 1.08
CA GLY A 807 -11.98 41.96 0.27
C GLY A 807 -10.70 42.56 -0.32
N ILE A 808 -9.56 41.87 -0.21
CA ILE A 808 -8.28 42.32 -0.75
C ILE A 808 -8.28 42.17 -2.28
N VAL A 809 -7.82 43.21 -2.98
CA VAL A 809 -7.68 43.26 -4.43
C VAL A 809 -6.60 42.28 -4.90
N MET A 810 -6.98 41.33 -5.74
CA MET A 810 -6.13 40.25 -6.23
C MET A 810 -5.88 40.28 -7.73
N GLY A 811 -6.73 40.98 -8.48
CA GLY A 811 -6.55 41.26 -9.90
C GLY A 811 -7.08 42.64 -10.28
N ILE A 812 -6.40 43.30 -11.21
CA ILE A 812 -6.84 44.57 -11.83
C ILE A 812 -6.66 44.53 -13.35
N GLN A 813 -7.50 45.30 -14.06
CA GLN A 813 -7.35 45.56 -15.49
C GLN A 813 -7.72 47.01 -15.81
N HIS A 814 -6.91 47.70 -16.61
CA HIS A 814 -7.13 49.09 -16.97
C HIS A 814 -8.25 49.21 -18.03
N LYS A 815 -9.12 50.23 -17.91
CA LYS A 815 -10.32 50.39 -18.76
C LYS A 815 -10.05 50.62 -20.26
N SER A 816 -8.97 51.32 -20.61
CA SER A 816 -8.62 51.68 -22.00
C SER A 816 -7.20 51.30 -22.47
N LEU A 817 -6.20 51.34 -21.58
CA LEU A 817 -4.81 50.94 -21.89
C LEU A 817 -4.61 49.42 -21.75
N PRO A 818 -3.68 48.80 -22.51
CA PRO A 818 -3.39 47.36 -22.46
C PRO A 818 -2.57 46.97 -21.22
N PHE A 819 -3.15 47.16 -20.04
CA PHE A 819 -2.53 46.90 -18.74
C PHE A 819 -3.44 46.03 -17.86
N ALA A 820 -2.88 44.98 -17.29
CA ALA A 820 -3.52 44.15 -16.29
C ALA A 820 -2.48 43.65 -15.27
N ALA A 821 -2.91 43.27 -14.08
CA ALA A 821 -2.01 42.72 -13.08
C ALA A 821 -2.71 41.79 -12.09
N VAL A 822 -1.91 40.95 -11.43
CA VAL A 822 -2.32 40.06 -10.34
C VAL A 822 -1.47 40.30 -9.09
N GLN A 823 -2.07 40.23 -7.90
CA GLN A 823 -1.37 40.42 -6.62
C GLN A 823 -0.71 39.11 -6.15
N PHE A 824 -1.27 37.98 -6.55
CA PHE A 824 -0.76 36.64 -6.28
C PHE A 824 0.29 36.21 -7.33
N HIS A 825 0.95 35.09 -7.07
CA HIS A 825 2.01 34.55 -7.94
C HIS A 825 1.48 33.40 -8.81
N PRO A 826 1.19 33.63 -10.12
CA PRO A 826 0.72 32.58 -11.02
C PRO A 826 1.76 31.49 -11.29
N GLU A 827 3.05 31.75 -11.04
CA GLU A 827 4.17 30.81 -11.20
C GLU A 827 4.45 29.95 -9.97
N SER A 828 3.76 30.20 -8.85
CA SER A 828 4.01 29.52 -7.58
C SER A 828 3.39 28.12 -7.54
N ILE A 829 4.03 27.22 -6.79
CA ILE A 829 3.57 25.86 -6.50
C ILE A 829 2.23 25.78 -5.74
N LEU A 830 1.83 26.88 -5.08
CA LEU A 830 0.54 27.05 -4.39
C LEU A 830 -0.55 27.68 -5.28
N THR A 831 -0.25 27.92 -6.56
CA THR A 831 -1.25 28.26 -7.58
C THR A 831 -1.31 27.09 -8.55
N SER A 832 -2.50 26.62 -8.91
CA SER A 832 -2.64 25.56 -9.93
C SER A 832 -1.87 25.94 -11.21
N PRO A 833 -0.94 25.11 -11.71
CA PRO A 833 -0.17 25.42 -12.93
C PRO A 833 -1.05 25.67 -14.14
N ALA A 834 -2.22 25.02 -14.21
CA ALA A 834 -3.21 25.26 -15.25
C ALA A 834 -3.79 26.69 -15.17
N HIS A 835 -4.15 27.15 -13.97
CA HIS A 835 -4.68 28.52 -13.76
C HIS A 835 -3.60 29.57 -14.02
N GLY A 836 -2.40 29.38 -13.46
CA GLY A 836 -1.26 30.28 -13.67
C GLY A 836 -0.88 30.43 -15.14
N MET A 837 -0.82 29.31 -15.87
CA MET A 837 -0.55 29.31 -17.31
C MET A 837 -1.70 29.95 -18.11
N ALA A 838 -2.96 29.70 -17.74
CA ALA A 838 -4.12 30.30 -18.43
C ALA A 838 -4.12 31.83 -18.31
N ILE A 839 -3.84 32.39 -17.13
CA ILE A 839 -3.74 33.84 -16.92
C ILE A 839 -2.67 34.47 -17.83
N LEU A 840 -1.49 33.86 -17.88
CA LEU A 840 -0.39 34.34 -18.72
C LEU A 840 -0.70 34.22 -20.22
N LYS A 841 -1.38 33.15 -20.64
CA LYS A 841 -1.87 32.99 -22.01
C LYS A 841 -2.93 34.04 -22.37
N ASN A 842 -3.88 34.31 -21.47
CA ASN A 842 -4.93 35.30 -21.67
C ASN A 842 -4.34 36.71 -21.81
N ALA A 843 -3.40 37.10 -20.94
CA ALA A 843 -2.66 38.36 -21.10
C ALA A 843 -1.99 38.47 -22.48
N MET A 844 -1.34 37.40 -22.96
CA MET A 844 -0.74 37.37 -24.31
C MET A 844 -1.75 37.38 -25.46
N ARG A 845 -3.00 36.94 -25.25
CA ARG A 845 -4.07 37.04 -26.26
C ARG A 845 -4.65 38.44 -26.31
N LEU A 846 -4.94 39.04 -25.16
CA LEU A 846 -5.64 40.32 -25.04
C LEU A 846 -4.79 41.50 -25.52
N PHE A 847 -3.49 41.48 -25.25
CA PHE A 847 -2.67 42.68 -25.41
C PHE A 847 -1.60 42.61 -26.50
N SER A 848 -1.25 41.43 -27.02
CA SER A 848 -0.42 41.34 -28.22
C SER A 848 -1.26 41.62 -29.46
N LYS A 849 -0.74 42.41 -30.40
CA LYS A 849 -1.45 42.77 -31.63
C LYS A 849 -1.93 41.52 -32.37
N GLN A 850 -3.23 41.46 -32.66
CA GLN A 850 -3.73 40.69 -33.80
C GLN A 850 -3.29 41.43 -35.07
N GLU A 851 -2.31 40.87 -35.80
CA GLU A 851 -2.29 41.07 -37.24
C GLU A 851 -3.46 40.27 -37.84
N ALA A 852 -4.26 40.93 -38.67
CA ALA A 852 -5.42 40.37 -39.37
C ALA A 852 -5.07 40.14 -40.86
#